data_AF-A0AAE3NT24-F1
#
_entry.id   AF-A0AAE3NT24-F1
#
_cell.length_a   1.000
_cell.length_b   1.000
_cell.length_c   1.000
_cell.angle_alpha   90.00
_cell.angle_beta   90.00
_cell.angle_gamma   90.00
#
_symmetry.space_group_name_H-M   'P 1'
#
loop_
_entity.id
_entity.type
_entity.pdbx_description
1 polymer ?
#
loop_
_entity_poly.entity_id
_entity_poly.type
_entity_poly.pdbx_seq_one_letter_code
_entity_poly.pdbx_strand_id
1 'polypeptide(L)'
;MSARDWRAFDAELRARVPELAVELLGKPTFRAGQEWRWGRKGSLAVVIGGAKAGMWFDHETGDGGGFVDLVGRDLGLSRGDALDWTADRIGIGRRHRPTRTHPAPSFLSTNKPVSPPAQPGAETAPQTPHDDADPAVSRAEEAAARAKRIWTSARPAPDDHSYLTAKKVAPLGLRMDARGHLVVPLQDGDGRLHTVETIAPDGAKRFLAGGAKRGHFAVVGAEPGPLGEPNGPVLICEGWATGASLHIATGHTVIAAMDAGNLMPVAEALRARFPAADLVLVADNDEKPDRNGNPGVEAARKVALAVDGRLAAPGSPGDANDLFCAEGPDAVAALVAGAARIPPPPPTYPAPVLTPDEARACLADAIARFMTAIPDYWAAVEAAQEEAKNPDSNRDPLDFNIVARAALPPLLGLPVDVGLGKTSSARVAIAELIAAGGLGPRKVVYAVPRHDLGAEQVAAFEALGLSAMLWKGRTASDPTPDNPDQLMCLDTEATFDALEIEHPVEQSCCKVKNGAELLLCPWFHDCGYQRQKPLAQAAQVIVCAHDSLFHMKPQAIGEVGLLVIDEAFWQSGLRGLDGKATLTQDGLEPGRTSLTCYTGKGKMDVSATADLVAARERLCKALRVTEPGPLRVGLLEAVGLTPEDCRHAATLERRRMRDAGLRPGMSPVERRKRIEAVLPPAGEPWAPPGRCATLWLILAEALENGHDAAGAELVHDMTEAGSVRALRLRWRSPMRTGWAAQAPILHLDATLRPELVQTYLPRIDIGAPVAARQPQVRVRQVTGSPTSARALTPSADAPERDRKAAATRLRDLRAWIDLRARQCRRPGQAIDLLVVGQKTAIDALRSAGLPPRVEAVHFNALSGLDRWGGIGGMVVLGRTLPAPRTVELIATALTGRVPAPNPEDAGWWYPMLERRVRLADDRTAPLAMEEHADPIAEAVRWCICEGELIQAMGRGRGVNRTAATPLEIDLLTDVVLPVTVDALVPWSDLRPTRRDLMALTGIEIENAADMAACFPELWSTAAAARQDRSRSVTNCYYRDLYNSQMSHSSAEVTYRPEGPGHRARTARVDLSRIPDPEAWLTNRLGPLASFEMRSIAGSGSDAPDPAAAARLDTLASRLTASMQAVLAARRAALEALSARLDAAKPAALRRTHHPQPEEETEA
;
A
#
# COMPACT_ATOMS: atom_id res chain seq x y z
N MET A 1 46.58 -20.10 -4.93
CA MET A 1 45.32 -20.85 -4.72
C MET A 1 44.77 -21.26 -6.08
N SER A 2 44.17 -22.44 -6.22
CA SER A 2 43.52 -22.83 -7.48
C SER A 2 42.26 -21.99 -7.72
N ALA A 3 41.73 -21.95 -8.95
CA ALA A 3 40.50 -21.19 -9.25
C ALA A 3 39.28 -21.68 -8.44
N ARG A 4 39.28 -22.94 -8.02
CA ARG A 4 38.23 -23.54 -7.17
C ARG A 4 38.37 -23.10 -5.71
N ASP A 5 39.60 -23.01 -5.21
CA ASP A 5 39.88 -22.50 -3.86
C ASP A 5 39.54 -21.02 -3.70
N TRP A 6 39.67 -20.24 -4.78
CA TRP A 6 39.37 -18.81 -4.76
C TRP A 6 37.88 -18.49 -4.75
N ARG A 7 37.07 -19.32 -5.41
CA ARG A 7 35.61 -19.23 -5.31
C ARG A 7 35.11 -19.63 -3.93
N ALA A 8 35.69 -20.67 -3.32
CA ALA A 8 35.37 -21.06 -1.96
C ALA A 8 35.77 -19.98 -0.94
N PHE A 9 36.96 -19.39 -1.10
CA PHE A 9 37.43 -18.27 -0.28
C PHE A 9 36.50 -17.05 -0.37
N ASP A 10 36.11 -16.63 -1.56
CA ASP A 10 35.24 -15.46 -1.76
C ASP A 10 33.81 -15.69 -1.24
N ALA A 11 33.28 -16.92 -1.38
CA ALA A 11 31.98 -17.28 -0.82
C ALA A 11 31.97 -17.25 0.71
N GLU A 12 32.98 -17.87 1.34
CA GLU A 12 33.09 -17.91 2.80
C GLU A 12 33.37 -16.53 3.41
N LEU A 13 34.23 -15.74 2.75
CA LEU A 13 34.48 -14.36 3.12
C LEU A 13 33.18 -13.56 3.14
N ARG A 14 32.39 -13.60 2.05
CA ARG A 14 31.11 -12.88 1.93
C ARG A 14 30.11 -13.25 3.01
N ALA A 15 30.05 -14.52 3.40
CA ALA A 15 29.16 -14.99 4.47
C ALA A 15 29.52 -14.40 5.84
N ARG A 16 30.81 -14.10 6.07
CA ARG A 16 31.34 -13.69 7.39
C ARG A 16 31.80 -12.24 7.47
N VAL A 17 31.68 -11.44 6.40
CA VAL A 17 32.00 -9.99 6.40
C VAL A 17 31.40 -9.22 7.59
N PRO A 18 30.12 -9.41 7.98
CA PRO A 18 29.57 -8.66 9.11
C PRO A 18 30.33 -8.92 10.43
N GLU A 19 30.73 -10.18 10.66
CA GLU A 19 31.50 -10.58 11.86
C GLU A 19 32.92 -10.02 11.80
N LEU A 20 33.60 -10.23 10.67
CA LEU A 20 35.00 -9.82 10.48
C LEU A 20 35.14 -8.29 10.50
N ALA A 21 34.17 -7.54 9.97
CA ALA A 21 34.19 -6.08 9.99
C ALA A 21 34.06 -5.53 11.42
N VAL A 22 33.29 -6.21 12.28
CA VAL A 22 33.14 -5.84 13.69
C VAL A 22 34.37 -6.25 14.50
N GLU A 23 34.97 -7.41 14.20
CA GLU A 23 36.23 -7.83 14.82
C GLU A 23 37.36 -6.84 14.49
N LEU A 24 37.44 -6.39 13.24
CA LEU A 24 38.46 -5.47 12.76
C LEU A 24 38.24 -4.04 13.28
N LEU A 25 37.04 -3.48 13.09
CA LEU A 25 36.76 -2.05 13.29
C LEU A 25 36.00 -1.73 14.59
N GLY A 26 35.62 -2.75 15.36
CA GLY A 26 34.77 -2.61 16.55
C GLY A 26 33.28 -2.40 16.22
N LYS A 27 32.52 -1.86 17.17
CA LYS A 27 31.06 -1.67 17.01
C LYS A 27 30.75 -0.53 16.01
N PRO A 28 29.91 -0.75 14.98
CA PRO A 28 29.56 0.29 14.03
C PRO A 28 28.75 1.40 14.69
N THR A 29 28.94 2.61 14.18
CA THR A 29 28.22 3.82 14.59
C THR A 29 26.81 3.84 13.99
N PHE A 30 26.62 3.28 12.80
CA PHE A 30 25.30 3.20 12.14
C PHE A 30 25.11 1.84 11.44
N ARG A 31 23.91 1.26 11.61
CA ARG A 31 23.49 0.02 10.95
C ARG A 31 22.17 0.26 10.21
N ALA A 32 22.21 0.30 8.88
CA ALA A 32 20.99 0.29 8.08
C ALA A 32 21.20 -0.49 6.77
N GLY A 33 20.32 -1.46 6.50
CA GLY A 33 20.39 -2.26 5.28
C GLY A 33 21.66 -3.10 5.17
N GLN A 34 22.21 -3.20 3.96
CA GLN A 34 23.41 -3.99 3.63
C GLN A 34 24.72 -3.21 3.77
N GLU A 35 24.70 -2.00 4.35
CA GLU A 35 25.88 -1.16 4.56
C GLU A 35 25.99 -0.73 6.02
N TRP A 36 27.10 -1.05 6.67
CA TRP A 36 27.39 -0.63 8.03
C TRP A 36 28.46 0.47 8.00
N ARG A 37 28.38 1.39 8.96
CA ARG A 37 29.28 2.56 8.99
C ARG A 37 30.00 2.73 10.32
N TRP A 38 31.28 3.10 10.27
CA TRP A 38 32.19 3.30 11.40
C TRP A 38 32.80 4.72 11.38
N GLY A 39 33.25 5.17 12.56
CA GLY A 39 33.77 6.52 12.78
C GLY A 39 32.74 7.49 13.37
N ARG A 40 33.18 8.61 13.97
CA ARG A 40 32.29 9.52 14.75
C ARG A 40 31.11 10.09 13.95
N LYS A 41 31.21 10.16 12.62
CA LYS A 41 30.15 10.59 11.70
C LYS A 41 29.71 9.49 10.71
N GLY A 42 30.21 8.26 10.86
CA GLY A 42 29.94 7.14 9.93
C GLY A 42 30.61 7.32 8.56
N SER A 43 31.83 7.82 8.51
CA SER A 43 32.58 8.10 7.28
C SER A 43 33.11 6.85 6.59
N LEU A 44 33.42 5.79 7.34
CA LEU A 44 33.87 4.51 6.80
C LEU A 44 32.68 3.58 6.60
N ALA A 45 32.34 3.27 5.35
CA ALA A 45 31.25 2.37 4.99
C ALA A 45 31.77 1.00 4.55
N VAL A 46 31.16 -0.07 5.05
CA VAL A 46 31.43 -1.46 4.63
C VAL A 46 30.12 -2.12 4.23
N VAL A 47 30.07 -2.66 3.02
CA VAL A 47 28.96 -3.46 2.54
C VAL A 47 29.03 -4.84 3.19
N ILE A 48 28.04 -5.16 4.00
CA ILE A 48 28.00 -6.38 4.81
C ILE A 48 27.16 -7.50 4.18
N GLY A 49 26.44 -7.25 3.09
CA GLY A 49 25.59 -8.25 2.43
C GLY A 49 25.42 -8.04 0.93
N GLY A 50 24.91 -9.06 0.23
CA GLY A 50 24.71 -9.04 -1.23
C GLY A 50 25.98 -9.32 -2.04
N ALA A 51 25.88 -9.18 -3.38
CA ALA A 51 26.97 -9.52 -4.30
C ALA A 51 28.26 -8.67 -4.11
N LYS A 52 28.15 -7.55 -3.39
CA LYS A 52 29.25 -6.63 -3.07
C LYS A 52 29.71 -6.73 -1.61
N ALA A 53 29.29 -7.75 -0.86
CA ALA A 53 29.72 -7.95 0.51
C ALA A 53 31.26 -7.97 0.61
N GLY A 54 31.80 -7.17 1.53
CA GLY A 54 33.23 -6.99 1.75
C GLY A 54 33.81 -5.76 1.06
N MET A 55 33.07 -5.08 0.17
CA MET A 55 33.49 -3.80 -0.38
C MET A 55 33.38 -2.71 0.68
N TRP A 56 34.39 -1.86 0.78
CA TRP A 56 34.40 -0.72 1.69
C TRP A 56 34.78 0.57 0.98
N PHE A 57 34.36 1.69 1.55
CA PHE A 57 34.68 3.03 1.08
C PHE A 57 34.76 4.00 2.27
N ASP A 58 35.80 4.82 2.31
CA ASP A 58 35.96 5.89 3.29
C ASP A 58 35.65 7.24 2.64
N HIS A 59 34.57 7.87 3.07
CA HIS A 59 34.11 9.16 2.58
C HIS A 59 34.97 10.35 3.02
N GLU A 60 35.89 10.18 3.98
CA GLU A 60 36.84 11.22 4.39
C GLU A 60 38.10 11.23 3.52
N THR A 61 38.62 10.05 3.15
CA THR A 61 39.85 9.95 2.36
C THR A 61 39.62 9.70 0.87
N GLY A 62 38.41 9.26 0.49
CA GLY A 62 38.07 8.91 -0.90
C GLY A 62 38.58 7.52 -1.34
N ASP A 63 39.11 6.73 -0.41
CA ASP A 63 39.66 5.41 -0.69
C ASP A 63 38.59 4.32 -0.55
N GLY A 64 38.72 3.26 -1.34
CA GLY A 64 37.88 2.07 -1.21
C GLY A 64 38.54 0.84 -1.81
N GLY A 65 38.01 -0.33 -1.46
CA GLY A 65 38.59 -1.61 -1.89
C GLY A 65 37.77 -2.80 -1.44
N GLY A 66 38.34 -3.99 -1.62
CA GLY A 66 37.79 -5.22 -1.05
C GLY A 66 38.16 -5.40 0.42
N PHE A 67 37.58 -6.41 1.06
CA PHE A 67 37.74 -6.62 2.50
C PHE A 67 39.20 -6.90 2.90
N VAL A 68 39.95 -7.61 2.05
CA VAL A 68 41.39 -7.85 2.28
C VAL A 68 42.18 -6.55 2.26
N ASP A 69 41.78 -5.58 1.43
CA ASP A 69 42.42 -4.27 1.37
C ASP A 69 42.08 -3.43 2.62
N LEU A 70 40.88 -3.62 3.20
CA LEU A 70 40.48 -3.01 4.49
C LEU A 70 41.34 -3.53 5.63
N VAL A 71 41.54 -4.85 5.71
CA VAL A 71 42.41 -5.50 6.71
C VAL A 71 43.84 -4.99 6.58
N GLY A 72 44.35 -4.91 5.34
CA GLY A 72 45.69 -4.37 5.07
C GLY A 72 45.85 -2.92 5.53
N ARG A 73 44.84 -2.08 5.28
CA ARG A 73 44.82 -0.68 5.72
C ARG A 73 44.79 -0.57 7.25
N ASP A 74 43.86 -1.25 7.91
CA ASP A 74 43.57 -1.02 9.33
C ASP A 74 44.62 -1.65 10.26
N LEU A 75 45.18 -2.80 9.86
CA LEU A 75 46.24 -3.48 10.61
C LEU A 75 47.67 -3.14 10.13
N GLY A 76 47.80 -2.32 9.08
CA GLY A 76 49.09 -1.96 8.48
C GLY A 76 49.83 -3.14 7.84
N LEU A 77 49.09 -4.14 7.33
CA LEU A 77 49.62 -5.38 6.78
C LEU A 77 49.86 -5.31 5.27
N SER A 78 50.82 -6.09 4.76
CA SER A 78 50.96 -6.29 3.31
C SER A 78 49.73 -7.03 2.76
N ARG A 79 49.41 -6.88 1.47
CA ARG A 79 48.24 -7.56 0.87
C ARG A 79 48.29 -9.08 1.02
N GLY A 80 49.50 -9.67 1.03
CA GLY A 80 49.69 -11.10 1.29
C GLY A 80 49.37 -11.48 2.74
N ASP A 81 49.86 -10.70 3.71
CA ASP A 81 49.62 -10.96 5.13
C ASP A 81 48.16 -10.68 5.53
N ALA A 82 47.54 -9.66 4.94
CA ALA A 82 46.11 -9.36 5.10
C ALA A 82 45.24 -10.48 4.53
N LEU A 83 45.69 -11.10 3.44
CA LEU A 83 45.01 -12.26 2.87
C LEU A 83 45.13 -13.47 3.79
N ASP A 84 46.32 -13.73 4.33
CA ASP A 84 46.54 -14.83 5.28
C ASP A 84 45.75 -14.63 6.58
N TRP A 85 45.69 -13.38 7.08
CA TRP A 85 44.87 -12.99 8.22
C TRP A 85 43.38 -13.29 7.99
N THR A 86 42.91 -12.99 6.77
CA THR A 86 41.51 -13.24 6.36
C THR A 86 41.26 -14.73 6.21
N ALA A 87 42.18 -15.45 5.55
CA ALA A 87 42.11 -16.90 5.32
C ALA A 87 42.07 -17.69 6.63
N ASP A 88 42.84 -17.30 7.64
CA ASP A 88 42.84 -17.93 8.96
C ASP A 88 41.47 -17.81 9.64
N ARG A 89 40.88 -16.61 9.63
CA ARG A 89 39.60 -16.33 10.31
C ARG A 89 38.39 -16.94 9.63
N ILE A 90 38.44 -17.14 8.32
CA ILE A 90 37.41 -17.88 7.58
C ILE A 90 37.69 -19.39 7.51
N GLY A 91 38.74 -19.89 8.18
CA GLY A 91 39.00 -21.33 8.33
C GLY A 91 39.70 -21.99 7.14
N ILE A 92 40.34 -21.23 6.26
CA ILE A 92 40.99 -21.69 5.00
C ILE A 92 42.55 -21.64 5.09
N GLY A 93 43.13 -21.15 6.19
CA GLY A 93 44.58 -20.92 6.33
C GLY A 93 45.49 -22.17 6.40
N ARG A 94 46.65 -22.14 5.72
CA ARG A 94 47.79 -23.07 5.90
C ARG A 94 48.80 -22.46 6.88
N ARG A 95 49.29 -23.24 7.86
CA ARG A 95 50.33 -22.83 8.83
C ARG A 95 51.67 -22.46 8.13
N HIS A 96 52.29 -21.38 8.64
CA HIS A 96 53.35 -20.55 8.05
C HIS A 96 54.79 -21.09 8.15
N ARG A 97 55.72 -20.59 7.31
CA ARG A 97 57.11 -20.26 7.73
C ARG A 97 57.72 -19.14 6.82
N PRO A 98 58.43 -18.13 7.38
CA PRO A 98 58.89 -16.96 6.63
C PRO A 98 60.36 -17.07 6.18
N THR A 99 60.73 -16.35 5.11
CA THR A 99 62.13 -16.06 4.76
C THR A 99 62.29 -14.63 4.20
N ARG A 100 63.21 -13.89 4.81
CA ARG A 100 63.78 -12.59 4.36
C ARG A 100 64.68 -12.79 3.13
N THR A 101 64.77 -11.82 2.21
CA THR A 101 65.91 -10.86 2.04
C THR A 101 65.85 -10.01 0.74
N HIS A 102 66.17 -8.70 0.92
CA HIS A 102 66.97 -7.73 0.12
C HIS A 102 66.61 -7.22 -1.32
N PRO A 103 67.12 -6.00 -1.69
CA PRO A 103 66.53 -5.07 -2.67
C PRO A 103 67.15 -5.09 -4.10
N ALA A 104 66.39 -4.55 -5.07
CA ALA A 104 66.66 -3.99 -6.44
C ALA A 104 68.05 -4.17 -7.10
N PRO A 105 68.22 -4.26 -8.47
CA PRO A 105 67.58 -3.37 -9.46
C PRO A 105 67.38 -3.87 -10.93
N SER A 106 66.85 -2.95 -11.75
CA SER A 106 67.09 -2.70 -13.19
C SER A 106 66.59 -3.64 -14.30
N PHE A 107 65.58 -3.13 -15.00
CA PHE A 107 65.48 -2.86 -16.45
C PHE A 107 65.44 -3.99 -17.51
N LEU A 108 64.44 -3.77 -18.38
CA LEU A 108 64.32 -3.98 -19.84
C LEU A 108 63.73 -5.28 -20.40
N SER A 109 62.59 -5.07 -21.09
CA SER A 109 62.11 -5.72 -22.34
C SER A 109 61.83 -7.23 -22.30
N THR A 110 60.83 -7.83 -22.95
CA THR A 110 59.84 -7.54 -24.00
C THR A 110 58.88 -8.75 -23.90
N ASN A 111 57.56 -8.65 -23.87
CA ASN A 111 56.71 -8.57 -25.06
C ASN A 111 55.24 -8.57 -24.58
N LYS A 112 54.45 -7.69 -25.21
CA LYS A 112 52.98 -7.78 -25.32
C LYS A 112 52.57 -9.15 -25.90
N PRO A 113 51.35 -9.60 -25.60
CA PRO A 113 50.31 -9.56 -26.63
C PRO A 113 49.15 -8.67 -26.15
N VAL A 114 48.85 -7.60 -26.88
CA VAL A 114 47.74 -7.55 -27.84
C VAL A 114 46.38 -7.63 -27.14
N SER A 115 45.87 -6.45 -26.78
CA SER A 115 44.46 -6.15 -26.94
C SER A 115 44.28 -5.42 -28.27
N PRO A 116 43.18 -5.67 -28.98
CA PRO A 116 42.58 -4.62 -29.79
C PRO A 116 41.05 -4.55 -29.52
N PRO A 117 40.35 -3.51 -29.99
CA PRO A 117 40.17 -2.27 -29.24
C PRO A 117 38.68 -1.86 -29.19
N ALA A 118 38.24 -1.16 -28.15
CA ALA A 118 38.10 0.29 -28.02
C ALA A 118 36.83 0.92 -28.63
N GLN A 119 36.12 1.63 -27.75
CA GLN A 119 35.32 2.81 -28.05
C GLN A 119 36.21 3.92 -28.66
N PRO A 120 35.64 5.02 -29.17
CA PRO A 120 35.74 6.25 -28.36
C PRO A 120 34.45 7.06 -28.43
N GLY A 121 34.00 7.75 -27.38
CA GLY A 121 34.69 8.72 -26.52
C GLY A 121 33.88 10.03 -26.63
N ALA A 122 33.85 10.97 -25.70
CA ALA A 122 34.44 11.15 -24.39
C ALA A 122 33.56 12.18 -23.64
N GLU A 123 33.66 12.15 -22.32
CA GLU A 123 33.05 13.11 -21.40
C GLU A 123 33.64 14.52 -21.55
N THR A 124 32.82 15.53 -21.31
CA THR A 124 33.26 16.78 -20.69
C THR A 124 32.19 17.26 -19.70
N ALA A 125 32.65 17.61 -18.49
CA ALA A 125 31.86 18.11 -17.38
C ALA A 125 31.17 19.46 -17.70
N PRO A 126 30.00 19.78 -17.11
CA PRO A 126 29.47 21.13 -17.21
C PRO A 126 30.13 22.03 -16.16
N GLN A 127 31.07 22.85 -16.61
CA GLN A 127 31.42 24.10 -15.94
C GLN A 127 30.30 25.12 -16.19
N THR A 128 29.96 25.91 -15.16
CA THR A 128 29.10 27.09 -15.27
C THR A 128 29.78 28.19 -16.09
N PRO A 129 29.06 28.83 -17.04
CA PRO A 129 29.28 30.22 -17.38
C PRO A 129 28.05 31.07 -17.02
N HIS A 130 28.29 32.14 -16.26
CA HIS A 130 27.55 33.38 -16.45
C HIS A 130 27.88 33.87 -17.86
N ASP A 131 26.89 34.11 -18.71
CA ASP A 131 26.89 35.15 -19.75
C ASP A 131 25.51 35.25 -20.42
N ASP A 132 25.08 36.49 -20.65
CA ASP A 132 23.87 36.90 -21.32
C ASP A 132 23.81 36.40 -22.79
N ALA A 133 22.79 35.61 -23.15
CA ALA A 133 22.49 35.25 -24.54
C ALA A 133 21.00 34.93 -24.76
N ASP A 134 20.48 35.37 -25.90
CA ASP A 134 19.13 35.14 -26.45
C ASP A 134 18.68 33.65 -26.49
N PRO A 135 17.36 33.36 -26.60
CA PRO A 135 16.80 32.04 -26.25
C PRO A 135 17.20 30.93 -27.24
N ALA A 136 17.80 29.85 -26.74
CA ALA A 136 18.04 28.64 -27.52
C ALA A 136 16.71 27.93 -27.88
N VAL A 137 16.46 27.78 -29.18
CA VAL A 137 15.37 27.00 -29.77
C VAL A 137 15.55 25.51 -29.42
N SER A 138 14.47 24.77 -29.12
CA SER A 138 14.62 23.36 -28.77
C SER A 138 15.11 22.52 -29.96
N ARG A 139 15.89 21.46 -29.72
CA ARG A 139 16.41 20.56 -30.78
C ARG A 139 15.30 20.00 -31.70
N ALA A 140 14.09 19.82 -31.16
CA ALA A 140 12.92 19.38 -31.92
C ALA A 140 12.36 20.48 -32.84
N GLU A 141 12.34 21.74 -32.38
CA GLU A 141 11.93 22.88 -33.21
C GLU A 141 12.95 23.17 -34.31
N GLU A 142 14.24 23.01 -34.04
CA GLU A 142 15.30 23.09 -35.06
C GLU A 142 15.13 21.99 -36.12
N ALA A 143 14.82 20.76 -35.68
CA ALA A 143 14.55 19.64 -36.57
C ALA A 143 13.27 19.86 -37.39
N ALA A 144 12.20 20.40 -36.80
CA ALA A 144 10.97 20.75 -37.50
C ALA A 144 11.21 21.84 -38.56
N ALA A 145 11.98 22.89 -38.24
CA ALA A 145 12.38 23.91 -39.20
C ALA A 145 13.22 23.33 -40.34
N ARG A 146 14.13 22.38 -40.03
CA ARG A 146 14.93 21.66 -41.02
C ARG A 146 14.08 20.74 -41.90
N ALA A 147 13.13 20.00 -41.32
CA ALA A 147 12.16 19.18 -42.03
C ALA A 147 11.37 20.03 -43.03
N LYS A 148 10.88 21.21 -42.61
CA LYS A 148 10.17 22.14 -43.48
C LYS A 148 11.03 22.63 -44.65
N ARG A 149 12.31 22.93 -44.40
CA ARG A 149 13.26 23.29 -45.47
C ARG A 149 13.46 22.14 -46.46
N ILE A 150 13.71 20.93 -45.95
CA ILE A 150 13.87 19.72 -46.79
C ILE A 150 12.63 19.54 -47.67
N TRP A 151 11.43 19.55 -47.08
CA TRP A 151 10.16 19.41 -47.79
C TRP A 151 9.98 20.46 -48.89
N THR A 152 10.22 21.73 -48.57
CA THR A 152 10.01 22.85 -49.50
C THR A 152 11.01 22.82 -50.66
N SER A 153 12.24 22.36 -50.41
CA SER A 153 13.30 22.26 -51.42
C SER A 153 13.23 21.00 -52.29
N ALA A 154 12.48 19.99 -51.84
CA ALA A 154 12.31 18.73 -52.57
C ALA A 154 11.30 18.89 -53.70
N ARG A 155 11.56 18.25 -54.84
CA ARG A 155 10.65 18.23 -56.00
C ARG A 155 9.63 17.10 -55.86
N PRO A 156 8.48 17.13 -56.55
CA PRO A 156 7.59 15.96 -56.61
C PRO A 156 8.35 14.69 -57.01
N ALA A 157 8.08 13.58 -56.33
CA ALA A 157 8.72 12.30 -56.64
C ALA A 157 8.22 11.74 -57.98
N PRO A 158 9.10 11.20 -58.84
CA PRO A 158 8.68 10.62 -60.11
C PRO A 158 8.12 9.20 -59.92
N ASP A 159 7.21 8.79 -60.80
CA ASP A 159 6.54 7.48 -60.76
C ASP A 159 7.52 6.30 -60.99
N ASP A 160 8.65 6.54 -61.66
CA ASP A 160 9.66 5.53 -62.02
C ASP A 160 10.76 5.33 -60.95
N HIS A 161 10.63 5.96 -59.77
CA HIS A 161 11.58 5.77 -58.68
C HIS A 161 11.69 4.28 -58.30
N SER A 162 12.91 3.76 -58.14
CA SER A 162 13.18 2.32 -57.95
C SER A 162 12.41 1.70 -56.79
N TYR A 163 12.31 2.39 -55.66
CA TYR A 163 11.52 1.94 -54.50
C TYR A 163 10.01 1.82 -54.81
N LEU A 164 9.44 2.80 -55.54
CA LEU A 164 8.01 2.83 -55.86
C LEU A 164 7.65 1.74 -56.88
N THR A 165 8.50 1.58 -57.89
CA THR A 165 8.40 0.46 -58.86
C THR A 165 8.47 -0.89 -58.16
N ALA A 166 9.41 -1.06 -57.22
CA ALA A 166 9.55 -2.31 -56.45
C ALA A 166 8.32 -2.60 -55.56
N LYS A 167 7.70 -1.56 -55.00
CA LYS A 167 6.49 -1.66 -54.18
C LYS A 167 5.18 -1.61 -54.98
N LYS A 168 5.24 -1.42 -56.30
CA LYS A 168 4.08 -1.28 -57.22
C LYS A 168 3.07 -0.21 -56.81
N VAL A 169 3.54 0.90 -56.22
CA VAL A 169 2.68 2.00 -55.75
C VAL A 169 3.06 3.32 -56.40
N ALA A 170 2.08 4.22 -56.56
CA ALA A 170 2.31 5.58 -57.03
C ALA A 170 2.98 6.45 -55.92
N PRO A 171 3.58 7.60 -56.27
CA PRO A 171 4.25 8.47 -55.29
C PRO A 171 3.32 9.12 -54.27
N LEU A 172 2.02 9.28 -54.57
CA LEU A 172 0.96 9.71 -53.64
C LEU A 172 1.36 10.89 -52.71
N GLY A 173 1.88 11.98 -53.30
CA GLY A 173 2.26 13.19 -52.57
C GLY A 173 3.67 13.18 -51.98
N LEU A 174 4.47 12.12 -52.18
CA LEU A 174 5.88 12.13 -51.83
C LEU A 174 6.68 13.11 -52.67
N ARG A 175 7.74 13.63 -52.06
CA ARG A 175 8.75 14.45 -52.73
C ARG A 175 10.07 13.71 -52.79
N MET A 176 11.01 14.20 -53.57
CA MET A 176 12.35 13.63 -53.72
C MET A 176 13.41 14.72 -53.52
N ASP A 177 14.39 14.44 -52.68
CA ASP A 177 15.53 15.32 -52.45
C ASP A 177 16.51 15.30 -53.62
N ALA A 178 17.49 16.21 -53.62
CA ALA A 178 18.49 16.31 -54.69
C ALA A 178 19.40 15.07 -54.80
N ARG A 179 19.42 14.19 -53.80
CA ARG A 179 20.21 12.95 -53.77
C ARG A 179 19.40 11.74 -54.25
N GLY A 180 18.16 11.94 -54.67
CA GLY A 180 17.28 10.88 -55.14
C GLY A 180 16.62 10.08 -54.02
N HIS A 181 16.58 10.59 -52.78
CA HIS A 181 15.80 9.96 -51.72
C HIS A 181 14.37 10.50 -51.75
N LEU A 182 13.38 9.61 -51.63
CA LEU A 182 12.00 10.01 -51.35
C LEU A 182 11.94 10.63 -49.95
N VAL A 183 11.08 11.62 -49.78
CA VAL A 183 10.86 12.35 -48.53
C VAL A 183 9.39 12.14 -48.15
N VAL A 184 9.16 11.55 -46.99
CA VAL A 184 7.85 11.34 -46.36
C VAL A 184 7.67 12.37 -45.25
N PRO A 185 6.62 13.20 -45.27
CA PRO A 185 6.39 14.21 -44.25
C PRO A 185 5.67 13.63 -43.02
N LEU A 186 6.15 13.93 -41.80
CA LEU A 186 5.45 13.59 -40.56
C LEU A 186 4.90 14.85 -39.90
N GLN A 187 3.58 14.91 -39.76
CA GLN A 187 2.83 16.05 -39.24
C GLN A 187 1.99 15.70 -38.01
N ASP A 188 1.48 16.74 -37.34
CA ASP A 188 0.38 16.62 -36.37
C ASP A 188 -0.99 16.80 -37.05
N GLY A 189 -2.08 16.72 -36.28
CA GLY A 189 -3.45 16.89 -36.79
C GLY A 189 -3.74 18.28 -37.36
N ASP A 190 -2.97 19.31 -36.97
CA ASP A 190 -3.11 20.68 -37.47
C ASP A 190 -2.28 20.93 -38.74
N GLY A 191 -1.59 19.90 -39.24
CA GLY A 191 -0.80 19.97 -40.46
C GLY A 191 0.60 20.55 -40.27
N ARG A 192 1.04 20.77 -39.02
CA ARG A 192 2.39 21.26 -38.77
C ARG A 192 3.37 20.11 -38.95
N LEU A 193 4.40 20.34 -39.78
CA LEU A 193 5.48 19.38 -39.99
C LEU A 193 6.46 19.37 -38.82
N HIS A 194 6.75 18.19 -38.27
CA HIS A 194 7.67 18.03 -37.13
C HIS A 194 8.93 17.25 -37.47
N THR A 195 8.87 16.36 -38.46
CA THR A 195 10.03 15.62 -38.96
C THR A 195 9.76 15.08 -40.37
N VAL A 196 10.75 14.44 -40.98
CA VAL A 196 10.62 13.69 -42.24
C VAL A 196 11.30 12.33 -42.11
N GLU A 197 10.80 11.34 -42.85
CA GLU A 197 11.52 10.11 -43.15
C GLU A 197 12.03 10.19 -44.60
N THR A 198 13.28 9.80 -44.83
CA THR A 198 13.84 9.66 -46.19
C THR A 198 13.96 8.20 -46.57
N ILE A 199 13.55 7.83 -47.78
CA ILE A 199 13.66 6.48 -48.34
C ILE A 199 14.62 6.52 -49.53
N ALA A 200 15.70 5.76 -49.47
CA ALA A 200 16.68 5.71 -50.54
C ALA A 200 16.25 4.81 -51.71
N PRO A 201 16.90 4.92 -52.89
CA PRO A 201 16.60 4.07 -54.05
C PRO A 201 16.71 2.56 -53.78
N ASP A 202 17.56 2.15 -52.83
CA ASP A 202 17.72 0.78 -52.36
C ASP A 202 16.68 0.35 -51.30
N GLY A 203 15.78 1.26 -50.91
CA GLY A 203 14.76 1.07 -49.89
C GLY A 203 15.20 1.37 -48.46
N ALA A 204 16.44 1.80 -48.22
CA ALA A 204 16.90 2.16 -46.88
C ALA A 204 16.17 3.40 -46.35
N LYS A 205 15.50 3.26 -45.19
CA LYS A 205 14.71 4.33 -44.55
C LYS A 205 15.47 4.98 -43.40
N ARG A 206 15.41 6.30 -43.29
CA ARG A 206 16.05 7.07 -42.21
C ARG A 206 15.19 8.25 -41.77
N PHE A 207 14.99 8.40 -40.46
CA PHE A 207 14.36 9.60 -39.89
C PHE A 207 15.36 10.76 -39.77
N LEU A 208 14.86 11.98 -39.89
CA LEU A 208 15.63 13.18 -39.59
C LEU A 208 16.07 13.21 -38.11
N ALA A 209 17.38 13.27 -37.88
CA ALA A 209 17.93 13.30 -36.52
C ALA A 209 17.41 14.49 -35.70
N GLY A 210 16.94 14.21 -34.49
CA GLY A 210 16.37 15.21 -33.57
C GLY A 210 14.89 15.54 -33.82
N GLY A 211 14.26 14.98 -34.86
CA GLY A 211 12.85 15.20 -35.16
C GLY A 211 11.90 14.47 -34.20
N ALA A 212 10.72 15.05 -33.97
CA ALA A 212 9.69 14.46 -33.12
C ALA A 212 8.85 13.44 -33.91
N LYS A 213 9.01 12.15 -33.59
CA LYS A 213 8.27 11.04 -34.22
C LYS A 213 7.00 10.66 -33.47
N ARG A 214 7.09 10.53 -32.13
CA ARG A 214 5.98 10.07 -31.29
C ARG A 214 4.76 10.97 -31.47
N GLY A 215 3.61 10.37 -31.80
CA GLY A 215 2.33 11.07 -32.02
C GLY A 215 2.21 11.78 -33.37
N HIS A 216 3.24 11.75 -34.22
CA HIS A 216 3.25 12.39 -35.54
C HIS A 216 3.24 11.32 -36.64
N PHE A 217 2.60 11.61 -37.76
CA PHE A 217 2.25 10.62 -38.77
C PHE A 217 2.29 11.20 -40.19
N ALA A 218 2.29 10.33 -41.20
CA ALA A 218 2.14 10.72 -42.59
C ALA A 218 0.69 10.50 -43.07
N VAL A 219 0.13 11.48 -43.77
CA VAL A 219 -1.16 11.34 -44.46
C VAL A 219 -0.87 10.90 -45.89
N VAL A 220 -1.30 9.71 -46.27
CA VAL A 220 -1.01 9.16 -47.59
C VAL A 220 -1.91 9.81 -48.64
N GLY A 221 -1.33 10.22 -49.78
CA GLY A 221 -2.07 10.85 -50.87
C GLY A 221 -2.34 12.35 -50.70
N ALA A 222 -1.84 12.97 -49.63
CA ALA A 222 -2.05 14.39 -49.35
C ALA A 222 -0.74 15.12 -49.00
N GLU A 223 -0.63 16.38 -49.40
CA GLU A 223 0.42 17.29 -48.91
C GLU A 223 0.16 17.68 -47.45
N PRO A 224 1.19 18.08 -46.68
CA PRO A 224 1.02 18.45 -45.28
C PRO A 224 0.02 19.58 -45.07
N GLY A 225 -0.97 19.36 -44.21
CA GLY A 225 -2.07 20.27 -43.96
C GLY A 225 -3.03 19.78 -42.87
N PRO A 226 -3.92 20.66 -42.36
CA PRO A 226 -4.85 20.32 -41.29
C PRO A 226 -5.79 19.18 -41.71
N LEU A 227 -6.01 18.22 -40.81
CA LEU A 227 -7.00 17.18 -41.04
C LEU A 227 -8.42 17.74 -40.86
N GLY A 228 -9.22 17.68 -41.93
CA GLY A 228 -10.67 17.92 -41.88
C GLY A 228 -11.44 16.70 -41.37
N GLU A 229 -12.76 16.84 -41.18
CA GLU A 229 -13.61 15.70 -40.81
C GLU A 229 -13.56 14.60 -41.88
N PRO A 230 -13.36 13.33 -41.49
CA PRO A 230 -13.27 12.23 -42.44
C PRO A 230 -14.65 11.86 -43.02
N ASN A 231 -14.74 11.73 -44.34
CA ASN A 231 -15.97 11.33 -45.06
C ASN A 231 -16.13 9.79 -45.17
N GLY A 232 -15.55 9.03 -44.24
CA GLY A 232 -15.52 7.56 -44.27
C GLY A 232 -14.51 6.99 -43.25
N PRO A 233 -14.19 5.69 -43.33
CA PRO A 233 -13.21 5.07 -42.44
C PRO A 233 -11.82 5.73 -42.57
N VAL A 234 -11.14 5.90 -41.44
CA VAL A 234 -9.74 6.31 -41.39
C VAL A 234 -8.90 5.07 -41.14
N LEU A 235 -8.09 4.70 -42.12
CA LEU A 235 -7.22 3.53 -42.03
C LEU A 235 -5.90 3.93 -41.39
N ILE A 236 -5.45 3.18 -40.39
CA ILE A 236 -4.19 3.42 -39.68
C ILE A 236 -3.29 2.20 -39.88
N CYS A 237 -2.09 2.39 -40.40
CA CYS A 237 -1.13 1.32 -40.66
C CYS A 237 0.28 1.68 -40.16
N GLU A 238 1.16 0.68 -40.09
CA GLU A 238 2.54 0.87 -39.66
C GLU A 238 3.37 1.60 -40.73
N GLY A 239 3.48 1.06 -41.95
CA GLY A 239 4.34 1.63 -42.99
C GLY A 239 3.66 2.58 -43.98
N TRP A 240 4.44 3.49 -44.59
CA TRP A 240 3.94 4.34 -45.68
C TRP A 240 3.55 3.54 -46.93
N ALA A 241 4.34 2.54 -47.34
CA ALA A 241 4.02 1.71 -48.51
C ALA A 241 2.74 0.88 -48.31
N THR A 242 2.58 0.28 -47.11
CA THR A 242 1.33 -0.34 -46.67
C THR A 242 0.16 0.63 -46.81
N GLY A 243 0.35 1.88 -46.36
CA GLY A 243 -0.65 2.93 -46.48
C GLY A 243 -0.97 3.34 -47.92
N ALA A 244 0.04 3.37 -48.79
CA ALA A 244 -0.12 3.64 -50.22
C ALA A 244 -1.01 2.60 -50.90
N SER A 245 -0.77 1.31 -50.66
CA SER A 245 -1.61 0.23 -51.17
C SER A 245 -3.05 0.33 -50.67
N LEU A 246 -3.25 0.64 -49.38
CA LEU A 246 -4.58 0.85 -48.80
C LEU A 246 -5.31 2.03 -49.44
N HIS A 247 -4.61 3.15 -49.65
CA HIS A 247 -5.19 4.33 -50.26
C HIS A 247 -5.57 4.09 -51.72
N ILE A 248 -4.71 3.41 -52.50
CA ILE A 248 -4.99 3.05 -53.90
C ILE A 248 -6.17 2.09 -54.00
N ALA A 249 -6.26 1.10 -53.10
CA ALA A 249 -7.30 0.09 -53.14
C ALA A 249 -8.68 0.59 -52.67
N THR A 250 -8.72 1.54 -51.73
CA THR A 250 -9.98 1.92 -51.05
C THR A 250 -10.41 3.37 -51.30
N GLY A 251 -9.49 4.26 -51.66
CA GLY A 251 -9.73 5.70 -51.71
C GLY A 251 -10.00 6.36 -50.34
N HIS A 252 -9.90 5.62 -49.23
CA HIS A 252 -10.11 6.14 -47.88
C HIS A 252 -8.94 7.01 -47.40
N THR A 253 -9.17 7.76 -46.32
CA THR A 253 -8.09 8.50 -45.65
C THR A 253 -7.18 7.50 -44.94
N VAL A 254 -5.88 7.53 -45.25
CA VAL A 254 -4.91 6.59 -44.67
C VAL A 254 -3.81 7.34 -43.94
N ILE A 255 -3.56 6.91 -42.70
CA ILE A 255 -2.56 7.46 -41.79
C ILE A 255 -1.49 6.40 -41.55
N ALA A 256 -0.25 6.70 -41.94
CA ALA A 256 0.90 5.85 -41.64
C ALA A 256 1.58 6.33 -40.34
N ALA A 257 1.60 5.46 -39.33
CA ALA A 257 2.23 5.74 -38.04
C ALA A 257 3.76 5.57 -38.07
N MET A 258 4.30 4.99 -39.14
CA MET A 258 5.71 4.77 -39.45
C MET A 258 6.42 3.65 -38.68
N ASP A 259 5.93 3.29 -37.48
CA ASP A 259 6.37 2.10 -36.73
C ASP A 259 5.30 1.63 -35.73
N ALA A 260 5.37 0.36 -35.33
CA ALA A 260 4.44 -0.26 -34.37
C ALA A 260 4.34 0.51 -33.03
N GLY A 261 5.45 1.08 -32.56
CA GLY A 261 5.50 1.83 -31.30
C GLY A 261 4.79 3.19 -31.36
N ASN A 262 4.48 3.68 -32.56
CA ASN A 262 3.81 4.95 -32.79
C ASN A 262 2.31 4.80 -33.13
N LEU A 263 1.81 3.58 -33.37
CA LEU A 263 0.39 3.34 -33.65
C LEU A 263 -0.53 3.87 -32.53
N MET A 264 -0.21 3.59 -31.25
CA MET A 264 -1.05 4.00 -30.12
C MET A 264 -1.13 5.53 -29.97
N PRO A 265 -0.01 6.29 -29.86
CA PRO A 265 -0.07 7.75 -29.77
C PRO A 265 -0.82 8.42 -30.93
N VAL A 266 -0.68 7.89 -32.15
CA VAL A 266 -1.35 8.43 -33.34
C VAL A 266 -2.85 8.15 -33.30
N ALA A 267 -3.25 6.92 -32.99
CA ALA A 267 -4.65 6.54 -32.91
C ALA A 267 -5.40 7.30 -31.79
N GLU A 268 -4.77 7.48 -30.61
CA GLU A 268 -5.32 8.28 -29.51
C GLU A 268 -5.54 9.74 -29.93
N ALA A 269 -4.56 10.34 -30.62
CA ALA A 269 -4.67 11.71 -31.12
C ALA A 269 -5.81 11.86 -32.15
N LEU A 270 -5.96 10.88 -33.06
CA LEU A 270 -7.05 10.86 -34.04
C LEU A 270 -8.42 10.67 -33.37
N ARG A 271 -8.55 9.76 -32.40
CA ARG A 271 -9.80 9.55 -31.65
C ARG A 271 -10.19 10.78 -30.84
N ALA A 272 -9.23 11.47 -30.23
CA ALA A 272 -9.47 12.72 -29.50
C ALA A 272 -9.97 13.84 -30.43
N ARG A 273 -9.41 13.95 -31.64
CA ARG A 273 -9.83 14.95 -32.64
C ARG A 273 -11.16 14.61 -33.31
N PHE A 274 -11.38 13.33 -33.61
CA PHE A 274 -12.58 12.82 -34.29
C PHE A 274 -13.26 11.73 -33.45
N PRO A 275 -14.02 12.10 -32.40
CA PRO A 275 -14.61 11.14 -31.46
C PRO A 275 -15.50 10.09 -32.13
N ALA A 276 -16.21 10.46 -33.19
CA ALA A 276 -17.15 9.59 -33.91
C ALA A 276 -16.56 8.89 -35.16
N ALA A 277 -15.28 9.11 -35.50
CA ALA A 277 -14.70 8.52 -36.71
C ALA A 277 -14.60 6.99 -36.61
N ASP A 278 -14.82 6.30 -37.73
CA ASP A 278 -14.57 4.87 -37.85
C ASP A 278 -13.08 4.63 -38.10
N LEU A 279 -12.35 4.28 -37.04
CA LEU A 279 -10.91 4.01 -37.11
C LEU A 279 -10.67 2.53 -37.39
N VAL A 280 -9.92 2.23 -38.43
CA VAL A 280 -9.57 0.86 -38.82
C VAL A 280 -8.07 0.68 -38.76
N LEU A 281 -7.60 -0.17 -37.85
CA LEU A 281 -6.20 -0.55 -37.72
C LEU A 281 -5.94 -1.67 -38.71
N VAL A 282 -5.03 -1.44 -39.67
CA VAL A 282 -4.58 -2.47 -40.61
C VAL A 282 -3.22 -2.96 -40.12
N ALA A 283 -3.17 -4.21 -39.69
CA ALA A 283 -2.01 -4.83 -39.10
C ALA A 283 -1.09 -5.47 -40.13
N ASP A 284 0.21 -5.45 -39.83
CA ASP A 284 1.19 -6.28 -40.50
C ASP A 284 1.16 -7.68 -39.85
N ASN A 285 1.03 -8.73 -40.67
CA ASN A 285 1.04 -10.12 -40.20
C ASN A 285 2.49 -10.62 -40.18
N ASP A 286 3.15 -10.50 -39.02
CA ASP A 286 4.56 -10.86 -38.83
C ASP A 286 4.76 -12.31 -38.37
N GLU A 287 3.79 -13.20 -38.61
CA GLU A 287 3.86 -14.60 -38.18
C GLU A 287 5.06 -15.32 -38.83
N LYS A 288 5.88 -15.96 -38.01
CA LYS A 288 7.05 -16.74 -38.45
C LYS A 288 7.02 -18.16 -37.87
N PRO A 289 7.43 -19.19 -38.63
CA PRO A 289 7.39 -20.58 -38.16
C PRO A 289 8.21 -20.88 -36.89
N ASP A 290 9.22 -20.05 -36.61
CA ASP A 290 10.19 -20.19 -35.52
C ASP A 290 9.93 -19.28 -34.32
N ARG A 291 8.85 -18.47 -34.35
CA ARG A 291 8.51 -17.51 -33.30
C ARG A 291 7.08 -17.72 -32.83
N ASN A 292 6.90 -17.97 -31.53
CA ASN A 292 5.58 -17.90 -30.91
C ASN A 292 5.12 -16.43 -30.86
N GLY A 293 4.03 -16.11 -31.55
CA GLY A 293 3.34 -14.81 -31.50
C GLY A 293 3.38 -14.01 -32.80
N ASN A 294 2.54 -12.96 -32.88
CA ASN A 294 2.41 -12.09 -34.05
C ASN A 294 2.46 -10.62 -33.61
N PRO A 295 3.66 -10.02 -33.48
CA PRO A 295 3.83 -8.70 -32.89
C PRO A 295 3.07 -7.58 -33.61
N GLY A 296 3.04 -7.56 -34.95
CA GLY A 296 2.30 -6.57 -35.72
C GLY A 296 0.79 -6.63 -35.48
N VAL A 297 0.21 -7.84 -35.50
CA VAL A 297 -1.21 -8.05 -35.18
C VAL A 297 -1.51 -7.77 -33.71
N GLU A 298 -0.65 -8.14 -32.78
CA GLU A 298 -0.80 -7.86 -31.35
C GLU A 298 -0.76 -6.35 -31.04
N ALA A 299 0.16 -5.62 -31.67
CA ALA A 299 0.26 -4.17 -31.55
C ALA A 299 -1.00 -3.47 -32.09
N ALA A 300 -1.43 -3.83 -33.31
CA ALA A 300 -2.64 -3.28 -33.91
C ALA A 300 -3.91 -3.65 -33.13
N ARG A 301 -4.01 -4.90 -32.63
CA ARG A 301 -5.10 -5.35 -31.74
C ARG A 301 -5.17 -4.52 -30.47
N LYS A 302 -4.04 -4.27 -29.82
CA LYS A 302 -3.97 -3.45 -28.61
C LYS A 302 -4.46 -2.03 -28.88
N VAL A 303 -4.08 -1.45 -30.01
CA VAL A 303 -4.52 -0.10 -30.41
C VAL A 303 -6.00 -0.07 -30.74
N ALA A 304 -6.50 -1.01 -31.55
CA ALA A 304 -7.91 -1.11 -31.91
C ALA A 304 -8.80 -1.22 -30.67
N LEU A 305 -8.41 -2.02 -29.68
CA LEU A 305 -9.11 -2.10 -28.38
C LEU A 305 -9.11 -0.76 -27.62
N ALA A 306 -7.98 -0.04 -27.60
CA ALA A 306 -7.86 1.22 -26.86
C ALA A 306 -8.70 2.35 -27.46
N VAL A 307 -8.83 2.40 -28.79
CA VAL A 307 -9.53 3.49 -29.50
C VAL A 307 -10.92 3.10 -30.01
N ASP A 308 -11.47 1.96 -29.60
CA ASP A 308 -12.74 1.42 -30.13
C ASP A 308 -12.75 1.37 -31.68
N GLY A 309 -11.65 0.86 -32.23
CA GLY A 309 -11.42 0.69 -33.66
C GLY A 309 -11.71 -0.72 -34.16
N ARG A 310 -11.79 -0.87 -35.48
CA ARG A 310 -11.83 -2.17 -36.15
C ARG A 310 -10.42 -2.63 -36.48
N LEU A 311 -10.20 -3.94 -36.55
CA LEU A 311 -8.93 -4.54 -36.93
C LEU A 311 -9.08 -5.30 -38.24
N ALA A 312 -8.19 -5.03 -39.19
CA ALA A 312 -7.96 -5.83 -40.37
C ALA A 312 -6.54 -6.43 -40.29
N ALA A 313 -6.40 -7.73 -40.52
CA ALA A 313 -5.11 -8.40 -40.59
C ALA A 313 -5.11 -9.39 -41.77
N PRO A 314 -4.06 -9.43 -42.61
CA PRO A 314 -3.94 -10.42 -43.67
C PRO A 314 -4.01 -11.86 -43.14
N GLY A 315 -4.62 -12.78 -43.90
CA GLY A 315 -4.75 -14.20 -43.52
C GLY A 315 -3.46 -15.02 -43.65
N SER A 316 -2.44 -14.46 -44.29
CA SER A 316 -1.10 -15.03 -44.46
C SER A 316 -0.03 -14.02 -44.00
N PRO A 317 1.20 -14.46 -43.68
CA PRO A 317 2.29 -13.57 -43.31
C PRO A 317 2.58 -12.52 -44.39
N GLY A 318 2.73 -11.26 -43.98
CA GLY A 318 2.94 -10.10 -44.86
C GLY A 318 2.14 -8.86 -44.44
N ASP A 319 2.38 -7.76 -45.14
CA ASP A 319 1.62 -6.51 -44.97
C ASP A 319 0.56 -6.32 -46.08
N ALA A 320 -0.25 -5.25 -46.01
CA ALA A 320 -1.23 -4.95 -47.05
C ALA A 320 -0.60 -4.64 -48.42
N ASN A 321 0.65 -4.21 -48.46
CA ASN A 321 1.39 -3.98 -49.71
C ASN A 321 1.84 -5.30 -50.34
N ASP A 322 2.23 -6.29 -49.55
CA ASP A 322 2.57 -7.63 -50.05
C ASP A 322 1.32 -8.30 -50.64
N LEU A 323 0.17 -8.18 -49.97
CA LEU A 323 -1.13 -8.60 -50.50
C LEU A 323 -1.48 -7.87 -51.79
N PHE A 324 -1.29 -6.55 -51.84
CA PHE A 324 -1.49 -5.74 -53.04
C PHE A 324 -0.62 -6.20 -54.22
N CYS A 325 0.65 -6.51 -53.96
CA CYS A 325 1.60 -6.94 -54.98
C CYS A 325 1.29 -8.33 -55.54
N ALA A 326 0.73 -9.22 -54.71
CA ALA A 326 0.43 -10.61 -55.04
C ALA A 326 -0.95 -10.77 -55.68
N GLU A 327 -1.99 -10.13 -55.13
CA GLU A 327 -3.40 -10.37 -55.48
C GLU A 327 -4.14 -9.12 -55.99
N GLY A 328 -3.52 -7.94 -55.90
CA GLY A 328 -4.06 -6.70 -56.44
C GLY A 328 -4.95 -5.89 -55.49
N PRO A 329 -5.52 -4.76 -55.96
CA PRO A 329 -6.29 -3.82 -55.12
C PRO A 329 -7.57 -4.42 -54.52
N ASP A 330 -8.27 -5.30 -55.24
CA ASP A 330 -9.53 -5.88 -54.78
C ASP A 330 -9.36 -6.73 -53.52
N ALA A 331 -8.23 -7.46 -53.40
CA ALA A 331 -7.91 -8.24 -52.21
C ALA A 331 -7.66 -7.35 -50.99
N VAL A 332 -7.00 -6.20 -51.19
CA VAL A 332 -6.77 -5.21 -50.13
C VAL A 332 -8.08 -4.53 -49.72
N ALA A 333 -8.96 -4.22 -50.66
CA ALA A 333 -10.29 -3.70 -50.36
C ALA A 333 -11.14 -4.71 -49.56
N ALA A 334 -11.07 -5.99 -49.92
CA ALA A 334 -11.72 -7.08 -49.18
C ALA A 334 -11.17 -7.24 -47.75
N LEU A 335 -9.84 -7.12 -47.57
CA LEU A 335 -9.20 -7.10 -46.24
C LEU A 335 -9.78 -6.00 -45.35
N VAL A 336 -9.91 -4.78 -45.87
CA VAL A 336 -10.48 -3.64 -45.13
C VAL A 336 -11.97 -3.81 -44.89
N ALA A 337 -12.72 -4.35 -45.85
CA ALA A 337 -14.14 -4.65 -45.70
C ALA A 337 -14.40 -5.72 -44.62
N GLY A 338 -13.49 -6.67 -44.46
CA GLY A 338 -13.50 -7.69 -43.42
C GLY A 338 -13.10 -7.19 -42.03
N ALA A 339 -12.74 -5.91 -41.87
CA ALA A 339 -12.32 -5.36 -40.59
C ALA A 339 -13.44 -5.43 -39.55
N ALA A 340 -13.17 -6.08 -38.43
CA ALA A 340 -14.14 -6.31 -37.36
C ALA A 340 -13.75 -5.60 -36.07
N ARG A 341 -14.75 -5.23 -35.27
CA ARG A 341 -14.52 -4.78 -33.88
C ARG A 341 -14.06 -5.98 -33.06
N ILE A 342 -13.03 -5.76 -32.25
CA ILE A 342 -12.53 -6.78 -31.34
C ILE A 342 -13.38 -6.69 -30.06
N PRO A 343 -14.07 -7.77 -29.64
CA PRO A 343 -14.77 -7.74 -28.37
C PRO A 343 -13.75 -7.48 -27.27
N PRO A 344 -13.99 -6.50 -26.38
CA PRO A 344 -13.10 -6.27 -25.26
C PRO A 344 -13.07 -7.54 -24.40
N PRO A 345 -11.89 -7.95 -23.90
CA PRO A 345 -11.83 -9.03 -22.92
C PRO A 345 -12.67 -8.65 -21.70
N PRO A 346 -13.30 -9.64 -21.04
CA PRO A 346 -14.16 -9.37 -19.89
C PRO A 346 -13.36 -8.66 -18.78
N PRO A 347 -14.02 -7.80 -17.99
CA PRO A 347 -13.38 -7.18 -16.85
C PRO A 347 -12.97 -8.24 -15.81
N THR A 348 -11.94 -7.94 -15.03
CA THR A 348 -11.46 -8.86 -13.97
C THR A 348 -12.55 -9.17 -12.95
N TYR A 349 -13.37 -8.18 -12.62
CA TYR A 349 -14.52 -8.34 -11.74
C TYR A 349 -15.83 -8.15 -12.52
N PRO A 350 -16.82 -9.04 -12.36
CA PRO A 350 -18.12 -8.90 -13.00
C PRO A 350 -18.91 -7.73 -12.40
N ALA A 351 -19.81 -7.15 -13.19
CA ALA A 351 -20.70 -6.08 -12.71
C ALA A 351 -21.76 -6.63 -11.75
N PRO A 352 -22.13 -5.89 -10.68
CA PRO A 352 -23.26 -6.28 -9.86
C PRO A 352 -24.55 -6.21 -10.67
N VAL A 353 -25.32 -7.29 -10.64
CA VAL A 353 -26.56 -7.40 -11.43
C VAL A 353 -27.76 -6.87 -10.65
N LEU A 354 -27.75 -7.01 -9.32
CA LEU A 354 -28.88 -6.69 -8.45
C LEU A 354 -29.02 -5.19 -8.21
N THR A 355 -30.26 -4.71 -8.16
CA THR A 355 -30.58 -3.40 -7.57
C THR A 355 -30.33 -3.42 -6.05
N PRO A 356 -30.18 -2.26 -5.39
CA PRO A 356 -30.06 -2.19 -3.93
C PRO A 356 -31.15 -2.96 -3.17
N ASP A 357 -32.40 -2.88 -3.63
CA ASP A 357 -33.53 -3.53 -2.95
C ASP A 357 -33.54 -5.04 -3.16
N GLU A 358 -33.25 -5.52 -4.37
CA GLU A 358 -33.09 -6.96 -4.64
C GLU A 358 -31.92 -7.56 -3.85
N ALA A 359 -30.81 -6.84 -3.75
CA ALA A 359 -29.66 -7.27 -2.95
C ALA A 359 -29.99 -7.34 -1.45
N ARG A 360 -30.73 -6.36 -0.91
CA ARG A 360 -31.20 -6.42 0.49
C ARG A 360 -32.16 -7.59 0.73
N ALA A 361 -33.07 -7.84 -0.21
CA ALA A 361 -34.00 -8.97 -0.13
C ALA A 361 -33.24 -10.31 -0.17
N CYS A 362 -32.29 -10.46 -1.09
CA CYS A 362 -31.44 -11.65 -1.20
C CYS A 362 -30.63 -11.89 0.09
N LEU A 363 -30.07 -10.82 0.67
CA LEU A 363 -29.36 -10.88 1.95
C LEU A 363 -30.28 -11.32 3.10
N ALA A 364 -31.45 -10.69 3.24
CA ALA A 364 -32.41 -11.01 4.29
C ALA A 364 -32.88 -12.47 4.18
N ASP A 365 -33.17 -12.93 2.98
CA ASP A 365 -33.59 -14.30 2.66
C ASP A 365 -32.49 -15.33 2.95
N ALA A 366 -31.22 -15.04 2.60
CA ALA A 366 -30.09 -15.90 2.95
C ALA A 366 -29.90 -16.02 4.48
N ILE A 367 -29.99 -14.91 5.21
CA ILE A 367 -29.92 -14.91 6.68
C ILE A 367 -31.12 -15.66 7.27
N ALA A 368 -32.34 -15.41 6.81
CA ALA A 368 -33.55 -16.04 7.32
C ALA A 368 -33.53 -17.57 7.13
N ARG A 369 -33.11 -18.07 5.96
CA ARG A 369 -32.91 -19.51 5.73
C ARG A 369 -31.93 -20.12 6.72
N PHE A 370 -30.81 -19.45 6.95
CA PHE A 370 -29.83 -19.90 7.93
C PHE A 370 -30.41 -19.94 9.35
N MET A 371 -31.11 -18.88 9.78
CA MET A 371 -31.71 -18.81 11.11
C MET A 371 -32.78 -19.90 11.32
N THR A 372 -33.55 -20.22 10.28
CA THR A 372 -34.60 -21.25 10.34
C THR A 372 -34.04 -22.67 10.58
N ALA A 373 -32.80 -22.93 10.15
CA ALA A 373 -32.15 -24.23 10.37
C ALA A 373 -31.59 -24.44 11.79
N ILE A 374 -31.47 -23.36 12.58
CA ILE A 374 -30.83 -23.41 13.91
C ILE A 374 -31.67 -24.19 14.95
N PRO A 375 -32.99 -23.97 15.07
CA PRO A 375 -33.80 -24.74 16.04
C PRO A 375 -33.79 -26.23 15.76
N ASP A 376 -33.91 -26.63 14.48
CA ASP A 376 -33.87 -28.03 14.06
C ASP A 376 -32.53 -28.70 14.40
N TYR A 377 -31.42 -27.98 14.19
CA TYR A 377 -30.10 -28.43 14.59
C TYR A 377 -30.01 -28.70 16.09
N TRP A 378 -30.44 -27.74 16.93
CA TRP A 378 -30.39 -27.91 18.38
C TRP A 378 -31.31 -29.02 18.89
N ALA A 379 -32.49 -29.18 18.29
CA ALA A 379 -33.39 -30.29 18.60
C ALA A 379 -32.74 -31.65 18.29
N ALA A 380 -32.02 -31.77 17.17
CA ALA A 380 -31.30 -32.99 16.83
C ALA A 380 -30.12 -33.26 17.79
N VAL A 381 -29.39 -32.23 18.20
CA VAL A 381 -28.30 -32.35 19.20
C VAL A 381 -28.85 -32.81 20.55
N GLU A 382 -29.96 -32.23 21.01
CA GLU A 382 -30.61 -32.61 22.27
C GLU A 382 -31.13 -34.05 22.22
N ALA A 383 -31.77 -34.46 21.12
CA ALA A 383 -32.22 -35.84 20.92
C ALA A 383 -31.05 -36.83 20.97
N ALA A 384 -29.93 -36.51 20.32
CA ALA A 384 -28.74 -37.34 20.32
C ALA A 384 -28.06 -37.41 21.70
N GLN A 385 -28.05 -36.30 22.44
CA GLN A 385 -27.56 -36.26 23.81
C GLN A 385 -28.41 -37.10 24.75
N GLU A 386 -29.74 -37.10 24.57
CA GLU A 386 -30.65 -37.91 25.38
C GLU A 386 -30.53 -39.40 25.05
N GLU A 387 -30.40 -39.74 23.76
CA GLU A 387 -30.09 -41.10 23.33
C GLU A 387 -28.74 -41.59 23.90
N ALA A 388 -27.73 -40.72 23.98
CA ALA A 388 -26.44 -41.03 24.60
C ALA A 388 -26.52 -41.30 26.10
N LYS A 389 -27.53 -40.78 26.80
CA LYS A 389 -27.76 -41.04 28.23
C LYS A 389 -28.52 -42.35 28.50
N ASN A 390 -29.16 -42.96 27.49
CA ASN A 390 -30.00 -44.14 27.68
C ASN A 390 -29.16 -45.44 27.80
N PRO A 391 -29.11 -46.08 28.99
CA PRO A 391 -28.26 -47.25 29.25
C PRO A 391 -28.75 -48.55 28.60
N ASP A 392 -30.01 -48.63 28.14
CA ASP A 392 -30.62 -49.84 27.53
C ASP A 392 -30.39 -49.95 26.01
N SER A 393 -29.68 -49.00 25.40
CA SER A 393 -29.33 -49.09 23.97
C SER A 393 -28.20 -50.11 23.77
N ASN A 394 -28.36 -51.02 22.80
CA ASN A 394 -27.35 -52.02 22.43
C ASN A 394 -26.14 -51.31 21.80
N ARG A 395 -25.25 -50.73 22.62
CA ARG A 395 -24.27 -49.74 22.21
C ARG A 395 -22.85 -50.13 22.63
N ASP A 396 -21.88 -49.74 21.80
CA ASP A 396 -20.46 -49.76 22.17
C ASP A 396 -20.21 -48.70 23.25
N PRO A 397 -19.80 -49.08 24.48
CA PRO A 397 -19.53 -48.15 25.58
C PRO A 397 -18.39 -47.16 25.30
N LEU A 398 -17.65 -47.35 24.19
CA LEU A 398 -16.54 -46.50 23.76
C LEU A 398 -16.90 -45.56 22.59
N ASP A 399 -18.15 -45.52 22.13
CA ASP A 399 -18.57 -44.56 21.09
C ASP A 399 -18.83 -43.17 21.66
N PHE A 400 -17.76 -42.42 21.93
CA PHE A 400 -17.82 -41.04 22.44
C PHE A 400 -18.31 -40.02 21.39
N ASN A 401 -18.59 -40.43 20.14
CA ASN A 401 -18.85 -39.53 19.00
C ASN A 401 -20.32 -39.46 18.55
N ILE A 402 -21.26 -40.01 19.33
CA ILE A 402 -22.70 -40.07 19.01
C ILE A 402 -23.27 -38.70 18.63
N VAL A 403 -23.02 -37.68 19.46
CA VAL A 403 -23.51 -36.31 19.24
C VAL A 403 -22.84 -35.67 18.02
N ALA A 404 -21.56 -35.97 17.80
CA ALA A 404 -20.80 -35.47 16.64
C ALA A 404 -21.24 -36.12 15.30
N ARG A 405 -21.77 -37.35 15.35
CA ARG A 405 -22.34 -38.06 14.19
C ARG A 405 -23.78 -37.66 13.90
N ALA A 406 -24.54 -37.27 14.92
CA ALA A 406 -25.98 -37.03 14.80
C ALA A 406 -26.32 -35.72 14.06
N ALA A 407 -25.61 -34.63 14.31
CA ALA A 407 -25.84 -33.37 13.60
C ALA A 407 -24.58 -32.48 13.59
N LEU A 408 -24.22 -32.00 12.40
CA LEU A 408 -23.16 -31.03 12.21
C LEU A 408 -23.74 -29.61 12.29
N PRO A 409 -23.10 -28.66 13.00
CA PRO A 409 -23.60 -27.29 13.08
C PRO A 409 -23.59 -26.63 11.69
N PRO A 410 -24.64 -25.86 11.33
CA PRO A 410 -24.65 -25.09 10.09
C PRO A 410 -23.65 -23.93 10.18
N LEU A 411 -22.84 -23.77 9.13
CA LEU A 411 -21.80 -22.74 9.03
C LEU A 411 -21.99 -22.00 7.71
N LEU A 412 -22.32 -20.71 7.75
CA LEU A 412 -22.56 -19.90 6.56
C LEU A 412 -21.68 -18.65 6.56
N GLY A 413 -20.89 -18.45 5.51
CA GLY A 413 -20.19 -17.22 5.21
C GLY A 413 -20.86 -16.48 4.06
N LEU A 414 -21.20 -15.22 4.24
CA LEU A 414 -21.82 -14.38 3.22
C LEU A 414 -20.86 -13.24 2.82
N PRO A 415 -20.37 -13.23 1.57
CA PRO A 415 -19.74 -12.07 0.97
C PRO A 415 -20.81 -11.01 0.67
N VAL A 416 -20.81 -9.87 1.37
CA VAL A 416 -21.89 -8.87 1.27
C VAL A 416 -21.35 -7.45 1.12
N ASP A 417 -21.73 -6.76 0.04
CA ASP A 417 -21.32 -5.38 -0.22
C ASP A 417 -21.57 -4.43 0.97
N VAL A 418 -20.65 -3.49 1.15
CA VAL A 418 -20.75 -2.49 2.21
C VAL A 418 -21.95 -1.56 1.95
N GLY A 419 -22.79 -1.37 2.98
CA GLY A 419 -23.95 -0.48 2.93
C GLY A 419 -25.28 -1.18 2.71
N LEU A 420 -25.30 -2.48 2.42
CA LEU A 420 -26.53 -3.27 2.28
C LEU A 420 -27.31 -3.54 3.58
N GLY A 421 -26.74 -3.17 4.73
CA GLY A 421 -27.38 -3.41 6.02
C GLY A 421 -27.16 -4.81 6.59
N LYS A 422 -26.02 -5.46 6.27
CA LYS A 422 -25.62 -6.76 6.84
C LYS A 422 -25.82 -6.86 8.35
N THR A 423 -25.28 -5.88 9.09
CA THR A 423 -25.37 -5.82 10.55
C THR A 423 -26.80 -5.58 11.04
N SER A 424 -27.62 -4.77 10.34
CA SER A 424 -29.03 -4.58 10.72
C SER A 424 -29.89 -5.81 10.45
N SER A 425 -29.73 -6.46 9.30
CA SER A 425 -30.48 -7.67 8.95
C SER A 425 -30.16 -8.82 9.88
N ALA A 426 -28.88 -9.00 10.23
CA ALA A 426 -28.46 -9.99 11.23
C ALA A 426 -29.11 -9.76 12.59
N ARG A 427 -29.14 -8.50 13.07
CA ARG A 427 -29.75 -8.15 14.36
C ARG A 427 -31.25 -8.43 14.42
N VAL A 428 -31.99 -8.06 13.36
CA VAL A 428 -33.42 -8.35 13.26
C VAL A 428 -33.67 -9.86 13.29
N ALA A 429 -32.93 -10.63 12.49
CA ALA A 429 -33.10 -12.08 12.44
C ALA A 429 -32.71 -12.77 13.77
N ILE A 430 -31.72 -12.24 14.50
CA ILE A 430 -31.39 -12.69 15.86
C ILE A 430 -32.55 -12.43 16.83
N ALA A 431 -33.17 -11.25 16.77
CA ALA A 431 -34.30 -10.91 17.63
C ALA A 431 -35.51 -11.82 17.37
N GLU A 432 -35.80 -12.12 16.10
CA GLU A 432 -36.84 -13.06 15.69
C GLU A 432 -36.55 -14.48 16.19
N LEU A 433 -35.30 -14.97 16.04
CA LEU A 433 -34.89 -16.29 16.51
C LEU A 433 -35.03 -16.45 18.03
N ILE A 434 -34.63 -15.43 18.79
CA ILE A 434 -34.76 -15.43 20.26
C ILE A 434 -36.23 -15.36 20.67
N ALA A 435 -37.04 -14.50 20.02
CA ALA A 435 -38.47 -14.38 20.30
C ALA A 435 -39.25 -15.68 20.01
N ALA A 436 -38.82 -16.43 18.99
CA ALA A 436 -39.38 -17.75 18.67
C ALA A 436 -38.94 -18.86 19.65
N GLY A 437 -38.04 -18.58 20.59
CA GLY A 437 -37.52 -19.57 21.54
C GLY A 437 -36.52 -20.56 20.94
N GLY A 438 -36.04 -20.32 19.72
CA GLY A 438 -35.23 -21.26 18.94
C GLY A 438 -33.86 -21.62 19.51
N LEU A 439 -33.40 -20.93 20.56
CA LEU A 439 -32.11 -21.16 21.22
C LEU A 439 -32.24 -21.76 22.63
N GLY A 440 -33.45 -21.84 23.21
CA GLY A 440 -33.64 -22.23 24.60
C GLY A 440 -32.82 -21.36 25.57
N PRO A 441 -32.05 -21.94 26.51
CA PRO A 441 -31.21 -21.18 27.46
C PRO A 441 -29.87 -20.70 26.86
N ARG A 442 -29.57 -21.02 25.61
CA ARG A 442 -28.29 -20.73 24.97
C ARG A 442 -28.21 -19.27 24.53
N LYS A 443 -27.00 -18.70 24.55
CA LYS A 443 -26.78 -17.28 24.22
C LYS A 443 -26.33 -17.09 22.78
N VAL A 444 -26.59 -15.90 22.24
CA VAL A 444 -25.98 -15.44 21.00
C VAL A 444 -24.66 -14.74 21.32
N VAL A 445 -23.59 -15.10 20.61
CA VAL A 445 -22.32 -14.38 20.66
C VAL A 445 -22.17 -13.61 19.36
N TYR A 446 -22.00 -12.29 19.44
CA TYR A 446 -21.81 -11.40 18.31
C TYR A 446 -20.38 -10.84 18.35
N ALA A 447 -19.51 -11.37 17.51
CA ALA A 447 -18.10 -11.01 17.45
C ALA A 447 -17.88 -9.85 16.47
N VAL A 448 -17.20 -8.80 16.94
CA VAL A 448 -16.87 -7.58 16.18
C VAL A 448 -15.35 -7.35 16.10
N PRO A 449 -14.84 -6.56 15.14
CA PRO A 449 -13.41 -6.33 15.01
C PRO A 449 -12.75 -5.70 16.25
N ARG A 450 -13.46 -4.80 16.94
CA ARG A 450 -12.93 -4.04 18.09
C ARG A 450 -14.02 -3.73 19.12
N HIS A 451 -13.62 -3.57 20.39
CA HIS A 451 -14.55 -3.30 21.50
C HIS A 451 -15.24 -1.93 21.43
N ASP A 452 -14.60 -0.90 20.87
CA ASP A 452 -15.19 0.43 20.71
C ASP A 452 -16.44 0.41 19.83
N LEU A 453 -16.47 -0.48 18.85
CA LEU A 453 -17.64 -0.71 17.98
C LEU A 453 -18.72 -1.56 18.64
N GLY A 454 -18.35 -2.33 19.67
CA GLY A 454 -19.27 -3.21 20.37
C GLY A 454 -20.33 -2.46 21.18
N ALA A 455 -20.02 -1.25 21.66
CA ALA A 455 -20.97 -0.44 22.43
C ALA A 455 -22.17 0.00 21.58
N GLU A 456 -21.94 0.38 20.32
CA GLU A 456 -23.01 0.69 19.37
C GLU A 456 -23.90 -0.54 19.14
N GLN A 457 -23.30 -1.73 18.96
CA GLN A 457 -24.07 -2.97 18.76
C GLN A 457 -24.96 -3.31 19.97
N VAL A 458 -24.46 -3.12 21.19
CA VAL A 458 -25.26 -3.34 22.41
C VAL A 458 -26.50 -2.44 22.41
N ALA A 459 -26.33 -1.13 22.23
CA ALA A 459 -27.46 -0.19 22.17
C ALA A 459 -28.46 -0.56 21.04
N ALA A 460 -27.93 -1.03 19.92
CA ALA A 460 -28.72 -1.48 18.78
C ALA A 460 -29.54 -2.75 19.05
N PHE A 461 -29.06 -3.67 19.88
CA PHE A 461 -29.80 -4.85 20.32
C PHE A 461 -30.82 -4.51 21.41
N GLU A 462 -30.47 -3.62 22.34
CA GLU A 462 -31.40 -3.12 23.37
C GLU A 462 -32.59 -2.39 22.74
N ALA A 463 -32.36 -1.63 21.65
CA ALA A 463 -33.42 -1.00 20.87
C ALA A 463 -34.39 -2.01 20.21
N LEU A 464 -33.96 -3.26 20.02
CA LEU A 464 -34.80 -4.37 19.54
C LEU A 464 -35.44 -5.16 20.70
N GLY A 465 -35.29 -4.70 21.95
CA GLY A 465 -35.85 -5.34 23.14
C GLY A 465 -35.06 -6.54 23.66
N LEU A 466 -33.81 -6.74 23.21
CA LEU A 466 -32.95 -7.83 23.69
C LEU A 466 -32.02 -7.35 24.80
N SER A 467 -31.79 -8.22 25.79
CA SER A 467 -30.74 -8.00 26.79
C SER A 467 -29.37 -8.30 26.20
N ALA A 468 -28.55 -7.27 25.99
CA ALA A 468 -27.22 -7.39 25.38
C ALA A 468 -26.12 -6.81 26.27
N MET A 469 -24.90 -7.33 26.17
CA MET A 469 -23.76 -6.75 26.88
C MET A 469 -22.43 -6.88 26.11
N LEU A 470 -21.51 -5.94 26.33
CA LEU A 470 -20.18 -5.93 25.71
C LEU A 470 -19.13 -6.59 26.62
N TRP A 471 -18.64 -7.77 26.23
CA TRP A 471 -17.64 -8.52 26.99
C TRP A 471 -16.26 -7.93 26.75
N LYS A 472 -15.57 -7.58 27.83
CA LYS A 472 -14.25 -6.93 27.78
C LYS A 472 -13.18 -7.75 28.49
N GLY A 473 -11.96 -7.73 27.95
CA GLY A 473 -10.77 -8.32 28.57
C GLY A 473 -10.33 -7.55 29.84
N ARG A 474 -9.42 -8.14 30.61
CA ARG A 474 -8.91 -7.56 31.88
C ARG A 474 -8.17 -6.23 31.69
N THR A 475 -7.50 -6.07 30.56
CA THR A 475 -6.72 -4.87 30.20
C THR A 475 -7.51 -3.87 29.36
N ALA A 476 -8.82 -4.08 29.17
CA ALA A 476 -9.66 -3.14 28.46
C ALA A 476 -10.02 -1.94 29.36
N SER A 477 -10.37 -0.81 28.75
CA SER A 477 -10.77 0.41 29.47
C SER A 477 -12.14 0.28 30.16
N ASP A 478 -12.19 0.76 31.39
CA ASP A 478 -13.34 0.87 32.30
C ASP A 478 -13.35 2.26 32.98
N PRO A 479 -13.45 3.35 32.18
CA PRO A 479 -13.29 4.73 32.69
C PRO A 479 -14.36 5.06 33.73
N THR A 480 -13.96 5.73 34.82
CA THR A 480 -14.86 6.32 35.82
C THR A 480 -14.71 7.85 35.80
N PRO A 481 -15.69 8.61 36.33
CA PRO A 481 -15.59 10.07 36.42
C PRO A 481 -14.29 10.55 37.11
N ASP A 482 -13.82 9.78 38.09
CA ASP A 482 -12.62 10.08 38.86
C ASP A 482 -11.33 9.51 38.25
N ASN A 483 -11.42 8.51 37.35
CA ASN A 483 -10.28 7.89 36.69
C ASN A 483 -10.61 7.48 35.24
N PRO A 484 -10.30 8.32 34.24
CA PRO A 484 -10.60 8.05 32.83
C PRO A 484 -9.72 6.94 32.22
N ASP A 485 -8.57 6.63 32.83
CA ASP A 485 -7.63 5.60 32.34
C ASP A 485 -7.78 4.26 33.08
N GLN A 486 -8.80 4.14 33.94
CA GLN A 486 -9.07 2.91 34.68
C GLN A 486 -9.29 1.73 33.74
N LEU A 487 -8.70 0.58 34.10
CA LEU A 487 -8.85 -0.68 33.38
C LEU A 487 -9.87 -1.60 34.08
N MET A 488 -10.40 -2.58 33.35
CA MET A 488 -11.35 -3.58 33.88
C MET A 488 -10.76 -4.34 35.09
N CYS A 489 -9.44 -4.55 35.13
CA CYS A 489 -8.73 -5.11 36.27
C CYS A 489 -8.01 -4.01 37.05
N LEU A 490 -8.25 -3.94 38.36
CA LEU A 490 -7.63 -2.95 39.25
C LEU A 490 -6.25 -3.39 39.79
N ASP A 491 -5.81 -4.62 39.49
CA ASP A 491 -4.51 -5.16 39.90
C ASP A 491 -3.82 -5.80 38.69
N THR A 492 -3.50 -4.98 37.69
CA THR A 492 -2.89 -5.46 36.44
C THR A 492 -1.49 -6.02 36.65
N GLU A 493 -0.74 -5.49 37.61
CA GLU A 493 0.61 -6.01 37.93
C GLU A 493 0.54 -7.48 38.34
N ALA A 494 -0.34 -7.86 39.27
CA ALA A 494 -0.50 -9.26 39.64
C ALA A 494 -0.92 -10.14 38.45
N THR A 495 -1.66 -9.60 37.48
CA THR A 495 -1.99 -10.35 36.26
C THR A 495 -0.78 -10.56 35.35
N PHE A 496 0.08 -9.55 35.18
CA PHE A 496 1.31 -9.68 34.39
C PHE A 496 2.30 -10.64 35.06
N ASP A 497 2.43 -10.56 36.38
CA ASP A 497 3.23 -11.46 37.21
C ASP A 497 2.81 -12.93 37.03
N ALA A 498 1.50 -13.22 37.02
CA ALA A 498 1.02 -14.58 36.76
C ALA A 498 1.24 -15.02 35.30
N LEU A 499 1.12 -14.10 34.34
CA LEU A 499 1.37 -14.41 32.93
C LEU A 499 2.86 -14.67 32.63
N GLU A 500 3.79 -14.04 33.37
CA GLU A 500 5.24 -14.28 33.25
C GLU A 500 5.59 -15.75 33.52
N ILE A 501 4.93 -16.36 34.51
CA ILE A 501 5.08 -17.79 34.85
C ILE A 501 4.01 -18.68 34.20
N GLU A 502 3.25 -18.15 33.23
CA GLU A 502 2.22 -18.86 32.45
C GLU A 502 1.09 -19.47 33.29
N HIS A 503 0.79 -18.87 34.44
CA HIS A 503 -0.26 -19.30 35.35
C HIS A 503 -1.65 -18.75 34.98
N PRO A 504 -2.75 -19.49 35.26
CA PRO A 504 -4.09 -18.97 35.05
C PRO A 504 -4.42 -17.82 36.00
N VAL A 505 -4.49 -16.59 35.47
CA VAL A 505 -4.73 -15.35 36.25
C VAL A 505 -5.90 -15.46 37.23
N GLU A 506 -7.02 -16.09 36.84
CA GLU A 506 -8.17 -16.21 37.74
C GLU A 506 -7.88 -17.11 38.95
N GLN A 507 -7.13 -18.20 38.74
CA GLN A 507 -6.81 -19.22 39.74
C GLN A 507 -5.52 -18.92 40.52
N SER A 508 -4.82 -17.83 40.17
CA SER A 508 -3.58 -17.41 40.84
C SER A 508 -3.73 -16.04 41.51
N CYS A 509 -4.49 -15.13 40.91
CA CYS A 509 -4.56 -13.72 41.36
C CYS A 509 -5.97 -13.28 41.75
N CYS A 510 -7.02 -13.83 41.14
CA CYS A 510 -8.40 -13.37 41.42
C CYS A 510 -9.04 -14.10 42.59
N LYS A 511 -9.08 -15.44 42.53
CA LYS A 511 -9.67 -16.28 43.57
C LYS A 511 -8.89 -17.59 43.67
N VAL A 512 -8.42 -17.91 44.87
CA VAL A 512 -7.58 -19.09 45.11
C VAL A 512 -8.14 -19.87 46.28
N LYS A 513 -8.37 -21.17 46.09
CA LYS A 513 -8.80 -22.05 47.16
C LYS A 513 -7.57 -22.53 47.94
N ASN A 514 -7.45 -22.12 49.19
CA ASN A 514 -6.37 -22.51 50.10
C ASN A 514 -6.95 -23.41 51.21
N GLY A 515 -6.97 -24.73 50.96
CA GLY A 515 -7.62 -25.69 51.85
C GLY A 515 -9.14 -25.51 51.85
N ALA A 516 -9.71 -25.20 53.02
CA ALA A 516 -11.13 -24.89 53.17
C ALA A 516 -11.47 -23.41 52.88
N GLU A 517 -10.47 -22.53 52.86
CA GLU A 517 -10.64 -21.09 52.71
C GLU A 517 -10.56 -20.67 51.24
N LEU A 518 -11.41 -19.74 50.82
CA LEU A 518 -11.36 -19.12 49.49
C LEU A 518 -10.79 -17.71 49.63
N LEU A 519 -9.54 -17.54 49.20
CA LEU A 519 -8.89 -16.23 49.15
C LEU A 519 -9.36 -15.47 47.92
N LEU A 520 -9.75 -14.21 48.11
CA LEU A 520 -10.19 -13.32 47.04
C LEU A 520 -9.23 -12.14 46.91
N CYS A 521 -9.08 -11.65 45.68
CA CYS A 521 -8.40 -10.39 45.40
C CYS A 521 -9.03 -9.25 46.21
N PRO A 522 -8.22 -8.32 46.77
CA PRO A 522 -8.75 -7.17 47.52
C PRO A 522 -9.81 -6.38 46.74
N TRP A 523 -9.64 -6.30 45.42
CA TRP A 523 -10.55 -5.62 44.50
C TRP A 523 -11.51 -6.57 43.77
N PHE A 524 -11.70 -7.80 44.26
CA PHE A 524 -12.46 -8.82 43.55
C PHE A 524 -13.89 -8.37 43.24
N HIS A 525 -14.56 -7.75 44.20
CA HIS A 525 -15.94 -7.27 44.04
C HIS A 525 -16.02 -5.91 43.34
N ASP A 526 -14.92 -5.14 43.36
CA ASP A 526 -14.87 -3.77 42.84
C ASP A 526 -14.18 -3.67 41.47
N CYS A 527 -13.67 -4.75 40.88
CA CYS A 527 -13.05 -4.69 39.55
C CYS A 527 -14.09 -4.91 38.44
N GLY A 528 -14.01 -4.10 37.38
CA GLY A 528 -14.92 -4.18 36.23
C GLY A 528 -14.99 -5.57 35.61
N TYR A 529 -13.87 -6.31 35.61
CA TYR A 529 -13.82 -7.66 35.05
C TYR A 529 -14.69 -8.68 35.80
N GLN A 530 -14.83 -8.60 37.12
CA GLN A 530 -15.73 -9.49 37.86
C GLN A 530 -17.17 -8.95 37.84
N ARG A 531 -17.36 -7.62 37.88
CA ARG A 531 -18.69 -6.99 37.79
C ARG A 531 -19.46 -7.35 36.50
N GLN A 532 -18.76 -7.56 35.37
CA GLN A 532 -19.42 -7.98 34.13
C GLN A 532 -19.92 -9.44 34.12
N LYS A 533 -19.45 -10.32 35.02
CA LYS A 533 -19.82 -11.75 34.96
C LYS A 533 -21.31 -12.01 35.22
N PRO A 534 -21.95 -11.43 36.25
CA PRO A 534 -23.39 -11.54 36.42
C PRO A 534 -24.18 -10.93 35.25
N LEU A 535 -23.69 -9.84 34.66
CA LEU A 535 -24.30 -9.23 33.47
C LEU A 535 -24.26 -10.18 32.28
N ALA A 536 -23.14 -10.88 32.06
CA ALA A 536 -23.03 -11.90 31.02
C ALA A 536 -24.00 -13.06 31.24
N GLN A 537 -24.22 -13.46 32.50
CA GLN A 537 -25.18 -14.51 32.84
C GLN A 537 -26.63 -14.09 32.55
N ALA A 538 -26.98 -12.83 32.77
CA ALA A 538 -28.32 -12.30 32.53
C ALA A 538 -28.59 -11.93 31.05
N ALA A 539 -27.56 -11.64 30.26
CA ALA A 539 -27.72 -11.22 28.86
C ALA A 539 -28.13 -12.36 27.93
N GLN A 540 -28.94 -12.06 26.92
CA GLN A 540 -29.27 -12.97 25.81
C GLN A 540 -28.22 -12.91 24.71
N VAL A 541 -27.65 -11.72 24.48
CA VAL A 541 -26.63 -11.45 23.47
C VAL A 541 -25.33 -10.96 24.11
N ILE A 542 -24.22 -11.61 23.78
CA ILE A 542 -22.87 -11.23 24.22
C ILE A 542 -22.10 -10.68 23.01
N VAL A 543 -21.80 -9.39 23.03
CA VAL A 543 -20.94 -8.75 22.03
C VAL A 543 -19.49 -8.87 22.50
N CYS A 544 -18.56 -9.32 21.65
CA CYS A 544 -17.13 -9.43 22.02
C CYS A 544 -16.21 -9.09 20.86
N ALA A 545 -14.94 -8.76 21.13
CA ALA A 545 -13.95 -8.58 20.05
C ALA A 545 -13.55 -9.93 19.44
N HIS A 546 -13.20 -9.95 18.15
CA HIS A 546 -12.71 -11.14 17.42
C HIS A 546 -11.59 -11.89 18.16
N ASP A 547 -10.65 -11.18 18.79
CA ASP A 547 -9.56 -11.81 19.56
C ASP A 547 -10.07 -12.71 20.70
N SER A 548 -11.25 -12.43 21.26
CA SER A 548 -11.88 -13.24 22.32
C SER A 548 -12.10 -14.69 21.90
N LEU A 549 -12.35 -14.95 20.61
CA LEU A 549 -12.63 -16.28 20.07
C LEU A 549 -11.41 -17.23 20.15
N PHE A 550 -10.20 -16.68 20.32
CA PHE A 550 -8.94 -17.41 20.40
C PHE A 550 -8.47 -17.64 21.85
N HIS A 551 -9.15 -17.02 22.82
CA HIS A 551 -8.95 -17.21 24.25
C HIS A 551 -10.01 -18.13 24.84
N MET A 552 -9.72 -18.72 26.00
CA MET A 552 -10.68 -19.61 26.68
C MET A 552 -11.99 -18.87 26.96
N LYS A 553 -13.12 -19.46 26.56
CA LYS A 553 -14.44 -18.89 26.81
C LYS A 553 -14.71 -18.82 28.32
N PRO A 554 -15.03 -17.63 28.87
CA PRO A 554 -15.46 -17.49 30.25
C PRO A 554 -16.69 -18.36 30.56
N GLN A 555 -16.69 -19.04 31.71
CA GLN A 555 -17.83 -19.86 32.15
C GLN A 555 -19.11 -19.02 32.34
N ALA A 556 -18.97 -17.74 32.71
CA ALA A 556 -20.10 -16.82 32.92
C ALA A 556 -20.96 -16.59 31.66
N ILE A 557 -20.41 -16.83 30.46
CA ILE A 557 -21.15 -16.70 29.19
C ILE A 557 -22.11 -17.88 28.98
N GLY A 558 -21.95 -19.02 29.66
CA GLY A 558 -22.81 -20.18 29.45
C GLY A 558 -22.64 -20.80 28.05
N GLU A 559 -23.64 -21.53 27.57
CA GLU A 559 -23.63 -22.19 26.26
C GLU A 559 -23.89 -21.21 25.11
N VAL A 560 -23.20 -21.41 23.99
CA VAL A 560 -23.33 -20.58 22.78
C VAL A 560 -24.27 -21.28 21.81
N GLY A 561 -25.42 -20.67 21.54
CA GLY A 561 -26.46 -21.17 20.65
C GLY A 561 -26.32 -20.69 19.20
N LEU A 562 -25.63 -19.57 19.00
CA LEU A 562 -25.32 -18.98 17.70
C LEU A 562 -24.09 -18.08 17.87
N LEU A 563 -23.11 -18.21 16.97
CA LEU A 563 -21.98 -17.30 16.84
C LEU A 563 -22.11 -16.51 15.54
N VAL A 564 -22.23 -15.19 15.64
CA VAL A 564 -22.16 -14.28 14.49
C VAL A 564 -20.80 -13.60 14.49
N ILE A 565 -20.13 -13.62 13.34
CA ILE A 565 -18.85 -12.95 13.13
C ILE A 565 -19.07 -11.83 12.10
N ASP A 566 -18.83 -10.59 12.49
CA ASP A 566 -19.01 -9.42 11.62
C ASP A 566 -17.65 -8.89 11.16
N GLU A 567 -17.45 -8.82 9.85
CA GLU A 567 -16.18 -8.54 9.15
C GLU A 567 -15.12 -9.66 9.26
N ALA A 568 -13.95 -9.42 8.66
CA ALA A 568 -12.83 -10.36 8.67
C ALA A 568 -12.25 -10.58 10.09
N PHE A 569 -12.19 -11.85 10.53
CA PHE A 569 -11.65 -12.24 11.85
C PHE A 569 -10.30 -12.97 11.79
N TRP A 570 -9.93 -13.51 10.63
CA TRP A 570 -8.81 -14.45 10.46
C TRP A 570 -7.45 -13.91 10.95
N GLN A 571 -7.26 -12.58 10.95
CA GLN A 571 -6.04 -11.93 11.46
C GLN A 571 -5.91 -12.07 12.98
N SER A 572 -7.04 -12.09 13.70
CA SER A 572 -7.06 -12.11 15.17
C SER A 572 -6.54 -13.41 15.76
N GLY A 573 -6.46 -14.49 14.98
CA GLY A 573 -5.88 -15.77 15.42
C GLY A 573 -4.37 -15.91 15.16
N LEU A 574 -3.75 -14.97 14.43
CA LEU A 574 -2.32 -15.04 14.10
C LEU A 574 -1.44 -14.70 15.31
N ARG A 575 -0.33 -15.42 15.48
CA ARG A 575 0.62 -15.22 16.57
C ARG A 575 2.07 -15.32 16.06
N GLY A 576 2.98 -14.61 16.74
CA GLY A 576 4.42 -14.65 16.46
C GLY A 576 4.91 -13.82 15.27
N LEU A 577 4.01 -13.06 14.61
CA LEU A 577 4.35 -12.19 13.48
C LEU A 577 5.13 -10.93 13.88
N ASP A 578 5.07 -10.53 15.16
CA ASP A 578 5.78 -9.37 15.71
C ASP A 578 7.26 -9.64 16.04
N GLY A 579 7.73 -10.87 15.80
CA GLY A 579 9.11 -11.28 16.07
C GLY A 579 9.43 -11.52 17.54
N LYS A 580 8.44 -11.40 18.45
CA LYS A 580 8.67 -11.58 19.90
C LYS A 580 8.60 -13.04 20.35
N ALA A 581 7.96 -13.90 19.57
CA ALA A 581 7.83 -15.33 19.87
C ALA A 581 9.10 -16.10 19.49
N THR A 582 10.16 -15.91 20.29
CA THR A 582 11.49 -16.47 20.02
C THR A 582 11.91 -17.43 21.13
N LEU A 583 12.57 -18.52 20.74
CA LEU A 583 13.21 -19.51 21.63
C LEU A 583 14.69 -19.63 21.27
N THR A 584 15.59 -19.39 22.21
CA THR A 584 17.03 -19.58 21.96
C THR A 584 17.34 -21.07 21.84
N GLN A 585 18.28 -21.42 20.96
CA GLN A 585 18.72 -22.81 20.81
C GLN A 585 19.31 -23.32 22.13
N ASP A 586 20.11 -22.50 22.83
CA ASP A 586 20.69 -22.87 24.12
C ASP A 586 19.62 -23.18 25.19
N GLY A 587 18.50 -22.46 25.20
CA GLY A 587 17.38 -22.74 26.10
C GLY A 587 16.61 -24.03 25.75
N LEU A 588 16.81 -24.56 24.54
CA LEU A 588 16.25 -25.84 24.12
C LEU A 588 17.18 -27.02 24.44
N GLU A 589 18.50 -26.80 24.52
CA GLU A 589 19.49 -27.86 24.72
C GLU A 589 19.45 -28.46 26.15
N PRO A 590 19.13 -29.76 26.31
CA PRO A 590 19.04 -30.40 27.63
C PRO A 590 20.29 -30.33 28.49
N GLY A 591 21.48 -30.25 27.87
CA GLY A 591 22.76 -30.13 28.58
C GLY A 591 23.10 -28.72 29.08
N ARG A 592 22.33 -27.69 28.66
CA ARG A 592 22.55 -26.28 29.01
C ARG A 592 21.39 -25.67 29.82
N THR A 593 20.25 -26.34 29.89
CA THR A 593 19.08 -25.92 30.67
C THR A 593 18.68 -26.99 31.68
N SER A 594 18.22 -26.57 32.85
CA SER A 594 17.56 -27.49 33.78
C SER A 594 16.21 -27.94 33.22
N LEU A 595 16.05 -29.25 33.00
CA LEU A 595 14.80 -29.87 32.56
C LEU A 595 14.28 -30.77 33.68
N THR A 596 13.12 -30.42 34.22
CA THR A 596 12.46 -31.23 35.24
C THR A 596 10.95 -31.16 35.02
N CYS A 597 10.34 -32.33 34.82
CA CYS A 597 8.90 -32.50 34.80
C CYS A 597 8.41 -32.79 36.21
N TYR A 598 7.21 -32.32 36.54
CA TYR A 598 6.57 -32.53 37.83
C TYR A 598 5.26 -33.30 37.66
N THR A 599 5.00 -34.21 38.59
CA THR A 599 3.69 -34.85 38.77
C THR A 599 2.65 -33.82 39.21
N GLY A 600 1.35 -34.15 39.09
CA GLY A 600 0.27 -33.29 39.61
C GLY A 600 0.34 -33.01 41.12
N LYS A 601 1.21 -33.69 41.86
CA LYS A 601 1.49 -33.46 43.30
C LYS A 601 2.77 -32.63 43.52
N GLY A 602 3.36 -32.05 42.47
CA GLY A 602 4.56 -31.22 42.52
C GLY A 602 5.88 -31.98 42.76
N LYS A 603 5.86 -33.32 42.78
CA LYS A 603 7.07 -34.15 42.87
C LYS A 603 7.72 -34.32 41.50
N MET A 604 9.05 -34.38 41.46
CA MET A 604 9.80 -34.69 40.24
C MET A 604 9.33 -36.01 39.61
N ASP A 605 9.01 -35.96 38.33
CA ASP A 605 8.62 -37.11 37.51
C ASP A 605 9.82 -37.50 36.65
N VAL A 606 10.58 -38.51 37.12
CA VAL A 606 11.83 -38.93 36.48
C VAL A 606 11.58 -39.48 35.07
N SER A 607 10.51 -40.25 34.88
CA SER A 607 10.16 -40.82 33.57
C SER A 607 9.79 -39.71 32.59
N ALA A 608 8.85 -38.84 32.97
CA ALA A 608 8.43 -37.73 32.13
C ALA A 608 9.58 -36.76 31.81
N THR A 609 10.55 -36.62 32.72
CA THR A 609 11.75 -35.82 32.49
C THR A 609 12.67 -36.50 31.47
N ALA A 610 12.93 -37.80 31.61
CA ALA A 610 13.76 -38.55 30.67
C ALA A 610 13.15 -38.54 29.24
N ASP A 611 11.84 -38.74 29.13
CA ASP A 611 11.13 -38.72 27.84
C ASP A 611 11.23 -37.34 27.17
N LEU A 612 11.12 -36.26 27.94
CA LEU A 612 11.26 -34.91 27.41
C LEU A 612 12.69 -34.60 26.98
N VAL A 613 13.68 -35.04 27.76
CA VAL A 613 15.11 -34.91 27.41
C VAL A 613 15.36 -35.61 26.09
N ALA A 614 14.90 -36.85 25.93
CA ALA A 614 15.07 -37.62 24.69
C ALA A 614 14.41 -36.94 23.48
N ALA A 615 13.22 -36.36 23.64
CA ALA A 615 12.56 -35.59 22.59
C ALA A 615 13.36 -34.32 22.22
N ARG A 616 13.80 -33.54 23.20
CA ARG A 616 14.61 -32.32 22.97
C ARG A 616 15.97 -32.63 22.35
N GLU A 617 16.61 -33.75 22.71
CA GLU A 617 17.86 -34.18 22.07
C GLU A 617 17.68 -34.47 20.58
N ARG A 618 16.59 -35.17 20.20
CA ARG A 618 16.24 -35.38 18.79
C ARG A 618 16.06 -34.06 18.06
N LEU A 619 15.27 -33.13 18.63
CA LEU A 619 15.08 -31.80 18.05
C LEU A 619 16.41 -31.03 17.92
N CYS A 620 17.24 -31.00 18.95
CA CYS A 620 18.53 -30.30 18.92
C CYS A 620 19.48 -30.87 17.86
N LYS A 621 19.44 -32.18 17.59
CA LYS A 621 20.18 -32.78 16.47
C LYS A 621 19.75 -32.19 15.13
N ALA A 622 18.43 -32.05 14.89
CA ALA A 622 17.91 -31.41 13.69
C ALA A 622 18.32 -29.93 13.62
N LEU A 623 18.21 -29.18 14.72
CA LEU A 623 18.58 -27.76 14.77
C LEU A 623 20.07 -27.53 14.49
N ARG A 624 20.96 -28.40 14.96
CA ARG A 624 22.41 -28.25 14.75
C ARG A 624 22.80 -28.26 13.28
N VAL A 625 22.12 -29.05 12.46
CA VAL A 625 22.37 -29.16 11.01
C VAL A 625 21.49 -28.22 10.17
N THR A 626 20.55 -27.52 10.78
CA THR A 626 19.67 -26.56 10.09
C THR A 626 20.43 -25.25 9.86
N GLU A 627 20.59 -24.85 8.61
CA GLU A 627 21.07 -23.51 8.23
C GLU A 627 20.03 -22.44 8.60
N PRO A 628 20.41 -21.16 8.76
CA PRO A 628 19.45 -20.08 9.00
C PRO A 628 18.32 -20.06 7.94
N GLY A 629 17.08 -20.20 8.39
CA GLY A 629 15.92 -20.38 7.52
C GLY A 629 14.82 -21.26 8.14
N PRO A 630 13.79 -21.64 7.35
CA PRO A 630 12.70 -22.50 7.82
C PRO A 630 13.19 -23.88 8.27
N LEU A 631 12.67 -24.36 9.40
CA LEU A 631 12.97 -25.71 9.90
C LEU A 631 12.27 -26.76 9.04
N ARG A 632 13.04 -27.49 8.24
CA ARG A 632 12.53 -28.49 7.29
C ARG A 632 12.01 -29.74 8.00
N VAL A 633 10.84 -30.22 7.57
CA VAL A 633 10.21 -31.42 8.16
C VAL A 633 11.04 -32.67 7.90
N GLY A 634 11.67 -32.79 6.73
CA GLY A 634 12.56 -33.92 6.43
C GLY A 634 13.74 -34.06 7.42
N LEU A 635 14.17 -32.98 8.08
CA LEU A 635 15.18 -33.06 9.15
C LEU A 635 14.60 -33.60 10.46
N LEU A 636 13.33 -33.32 10.75
CA LEU A 636 12.61 -33.85 11.92
C LEU A 636 12.36 -35.35 11.76
N GLU A 637 11.96 -35.78 10.57
CA GLU A 637 11.78 -37.19 10.22
C GLU A 637 13.11 -37.95 10.28
N ALA A 638 14.20 -37.35 9.78
CA ALA A 638 15.53 -37.96 9.83
C ALA A 638 16.06 -38.19 11.25
N VAL A 639 15.63 -37.39 12.23
CA VAL A 639 15.94 -37.60 13.66
C VAL A 639 14.90 -38.47 14.37
N GLY A 640 13.91 -39.01 13.64
CA GLY A 640 12.89 -39.92 14.13
C GLY A 640 11.83 -39.25 14.99
N LEU A 641 11.49 -37.99 14.75
CA LEU A 641 10.35 -37.33 15.41
C LEU A 641 9.05 -37.60 14.65
N THR A 642 8.03 -38.05 15.36
CA THR A 642 6.67 -38.24 14.82
C THR A 642 5.71 -37.14 15.32
N PRO A 643 4.52 -36.97 14.69
CA PRO A 643 3.49 -36.08 15.23
C PRO A 643 3.08 -36.43 16.67
N GLU A 644 3.01 -37.73 16.99
CA GLU A 644 2.66 -38.22 18.34
C GLU A 644 3.76 -37.90 19.36
N ASP A 645 5.05 -38.11 19.01
CA ASP A 645 6.18 -37.69 19.83
C ASP A 645 6.10 -36.20 20.16
N CYS A 646 5.80 -35.36 19.15
CA CYS A 646 5.71 -33.92 19.32
C CYS A 646 4.53 -33.53 20.23
N ARG A 647 3.35 -34.13 20.06
CA ARG A 647 2.20 -33.91 20.96
C ARG A 647 2.49 -34.37 22.39
N HIS A 648 3.18 -35.48 22.54
CA HIS A 648 3.62 -35.98 23.84
C HIS A 648 4.61 -35.01 24.49
N ALA A 649 5.65 -34.57 23.77
CA ALA A 649 6.61 -33.58 24.22
C ALA A 649 5.95 -32.25 24.61
N ALA A 650 4.96 -31.77 23.84
CA ALA A 650 4.18 -30.59 24.20
C ALA A 650 3.46 -30.73 25.56
N THR A 651 2.95 -31.94 25.85
CA THR A 651 2.33 -32.25 27.14
C THR A 651 3.38 -32.27 28.27
N LEU A 652 4.55 -32.85 28.02
CA LEU A 652 5.65 -32.90 28.97
C LEU A 652 6.23 -31.51 29.27
N GLU A 653 6.36 -30.63 28.26
CA GLU A 653 6.78 -29.24 28.48
C GLU A 653 5.86 -28.55 29.49
N ARG A 654 4.54 -28.73 29.37
CA ARG A 654 3.58 -28.16 30.34
C ARG A 654 3.77 -28.72 31.76
N ARG A 655 4.25 -29.96 31.90
CA ARG A 655 4.58 -30.54 33.22
C ARG A 655 5.83 -29.94 33.86
N ARG A 656 6.60 -29.12 33.14
CA ARG A 656 7.70 -28.32 33.74
C ARG A 656 7.19 -27.12 34.54
N MET A 657 5.96 -26.67 34.29
CA MET A 657 5.40 -25.52 34.99
C MET A 657 5.28 -25.83 36.48
N ARG A 658 5.91 -24.98 37.31
CA ARG A 658 5.85 -25.09 38.77
C ARG A 658 4.81 -24.13 39.30
N ASP A 659 4.15 -24.54 40.37
CA ASP A 659 3.28 -23.63 41.10
C ASP A 659 4.12 -22.69 41.97
N ALA A 660 4.20 -21.40 41.60
CA ALA A 660 4.82 -20.37 42.43
C ALA A 660 4.03 -20.09 43.72
N GLY A 661 2.81 -20.62 43.82
CA GLY A 661 1.92 -20.40 44.95
C GLY A 661 1.53 -18.94 45.07
N LEU A 662 1.30 -18.25 43.93
CA LEU A 662 0.76 -16.90 43.93
C LEU A 662 -0.63 -16.91 44.55
N ARG A 663 -0.91 -15.93 45.41
CA ARG A 663 -2.21 -15.79 46.07
C ARG A 663 -2.66 -14.33 46.03
N PRO A 664 -3.99 -14.09 46.09
CA PRO A 664 -4.51 -12.74 46.11
C PRO A 664 -4.06 -12.00 47.38
N GLY A 665 -3.80 -10.69 47.27
CA GLY A 665 -3.37 -9.84 48.39
C GLY A 665 -1.87 -9.89 48.71
N MET A 666 -1.06 -10.67 47.97
CA MET A 666 0.40 -10.62 48.09
C MET A 666 0.96 -9.28 47.62
N SER A 667 1.93 -8.74 48.36
CA SER A 667 2.67 -7.54 47.94
C SER A 667 3.51 -7.82 46.69
N PRO A 668 3.82 -6.81 45.85
CA PRO A 668 4.67 -6.98 44.67
C PRO A 668 6.02 -7.65 44.98
N VAL A 669 6.63 -7.30 46.13
CA VAL A 669 7.90 -7.88 46.58
C VAL A 669 7.78 -9.39 46.85
N GLU A 670 6.71 -9.83 47.52
CA GLU A 670 6.49 -11.26 47.80
C GLU A 670 6.16 -12.03 46.52
N ARG A 671 5.39 -11.45 45.59
CA ARG A 671 5.10 -12.07 44.28
C ARG A 671 6.39 -12.27 43.49
N ARG A 672 7.23 -11.24 43.39
CA ARG A 672 8.52 -11.30 42.69
C ARG A 672 9.43 -12.39 43.25
N LYS A 673 9.56 -12.47 44.58
CA LYS A 673 10.32 -13.52 45.27
C LYS A 673 9.83 -14.93 44.93
N ARG A 674 8.51 -15.14 44.85
CA ARG A 674 7.91 -16.44 44.49
C ARG A 674 8.09 -16.80 43.03
N ILE A 675 7.98 -15.82 42.15
CA ILE A 675 8.26 -15.97 40.72
C ILE A 675 9.72 -16.39 40.55
N GLU A 676 10.66 -15.66 41.13
CA GLU A 676 12.09 -15.99 41.09
C GLU A 676 12.42 -17.40 41.62
N ALA A 677 11.63 -17.93 42.56
CA ALA A 677 11.83 -19.28 43.08
C ALA A 677 11.41 -20.41 42.11
N VAL A 678 10.56 -20.11 41.12
CA VAL A 678 10.14 -21.06 40.06
C VAL A 678 10.85 -20.81 38.74
N LEU A 679 11.43 -19.63 38.59
CA LEU A 679 12.25 -19.25 37.45
C LEU A 679 13.70 -19.80 37.60
N PRO A 680 14.36 -20.28 36.52
CA PRO A 680 15.81 -20.40 36.47
C PRO A 680 16.59 -19.17 36.96
N PRO A 681 17.77 -19.38 37.56
CA PRO A 681 18.68 -18.31 37.94
C PRO A 681 18.97 -17.33 36.80
N ALA A 682 19.17 -16.07 37.15
CA ALA A 682 19.51 -15.04 36.18
C ALA A 682 20.80 -15.40 35.41
N GLY A 683 20.72 -15.39 34.08
CA GLY A 683 21.84 -15.71 33.19
C GLY A 683 21.87 -17.15 32.65
N GLU A 684 21.04 -18.06 33.18
CA GLU A 684 20.89 -19.40 32.57
C GLU A 684 20.03 -19.35 31.29
N PRO A 685 20.37 -20.14 30.25
CA PRO A 685 19.53 -20.27 29.07
C PRO A 685 18.14 -20.78 29.44
N TRP A 686 17.13 -19.97 29.15
CA TRP A 686 15.74 -20.26 29.47
C TRP A 686 14.90 -20.42 28.20
N ALA A 687 14.07 -21.47 28.16
CA ALA A 687 12.97 -21.58 27.21
C ALA A 687 11.61 -21.77 27.93
N PRO A 688 10.64 -20.84 27.78
CA PRO A 688 9.37 -20.88 28.53
C PRO A 688 8.57 -22.15 28.21
N PRO A 689 8.09 -22.89 29.23
CA PRO A 689 7.37 -24.16 29.04
C PRO A 689 6.22 -24.08 28.02
N GLY A 690 5.38 -23.06 28.09
CA GLY A 690 4.23 -22.83 27.22
C GLY A 690 4.65 -22.52 25.80
N ARG A 691 5.66 -21.67 25.60
CA ARG A 691 6.23 -21.43 24.25
C ARG A 691 6.88 -22.68 23.66
N CYS A 692 7.57 -23.49 24.47
CA CYS A 692 8.09 -24.79 24.03
C CYS A 692 6.98 -25.75 23.65
N ALA A 693 5.90 -25.81 24.45
CA ALA A 693 4.73 -26.61 24.11
C ALA A 693 4.10 -26.15 22.78
N THR A 694 4.04 -24.84 22.53
CA THR A 694 3.61 -24.29 21.24
C THR A 694 4.54 -24.70 20.10
N LEU A 695 5.86 -24.60 20.28
CA LEU A 695 6.83 -25.10 19.29
C LEU A 695 6.52 -26.55 18.92
N TRP A 696 6.39 -27.44 19.90
CA TRP A 696 6.10 -28.84 19.64
C TRP A 696 4.77 -29.06 18.91
N LEU A 697 3.73 -28.28 19.22
CA LEU A 697 2.46 -28.35 18.50
C LEU A 697 2.60 -27.89 17.03
N ILE A 698 3.39 -26.85 16.77
CA ILE A 698 3.70 -26.41 15.40
C ILE A 698 4.43 -27.52 14.64
N LEU A 699 5.40 -28.21 15.27
CA LEU A 699 6.10 -29.34 14.66
C LEU A 699 5.16 -30.52 14.40
N ALA A 700 4.26 -30.82 15.33
CA ALA A 700 3.29 -31.89 15.19
C ALA A 700 2.35 -31.66 14.00
N GLU A 701 1.82 -30.43 13.85
CA GLU A 701 0.96 -30.05 12.73
C GLU A 701 1.69 -30.14 11.39
N ALA A 702 2.95 -29.73 11.34
CA ALA A 702 3.76 -29.80 10.11
C ALA A 702 4.05 -31.25 9.69
N LEU A 703 4.37 -32.13 10.65
CA LEU A 703 4.60 -33.55 10.40
C LEU A 703 3.32 -34.30 10.02
N GLU A 704 2.19 -33.99 10.66
CA GLU A 704 0.90 -34.67 10.41
C GLU A 704 0.33 -34.36 9.03
N ASN A 705 0.51 -33.12 8.57
CA ASN A 705 0.01 -32.67 7.27
C ASN A 705 1.05 -32.82 6.14
N GLY A 706 2.24 -33.37 6.42
CA GLY A 706 3.30 -33.59 5.42
C GLY A 706 3.82 -32.31 4.78
N HIS A 707 3.98 -31.24 5.56
CA HIS A 707 4.51 -29.96 5.06
C HIS A 707 6.02 -30.05 4.80
N ASP A 708 6.56 -29.24 3.89
CA ASP A 708 8.01 -29.20 3.63
C ASP A 708 8.81 -28.59 4.79
N ALA A 709 8.19 -27.65 5.53
CA ALA A 709 8.78 -26.94 6.64
C ALA A 709 7.74 -26.64 7.73
N ALA A 710 8.20 -26.51 8.96
CA ALA A 710 7.36 -26.09 10.08
C ALA A 710 7.22 -24.57 10.16
N GLY A 711 6.21 -24.10 10.91
CA GLY A 711 6.04 -22.68 11.29
C GLY A 711 7.12 -22.15 12.26
N ALA A 712 8.35 -22.65 12.16
CA ALA A 712 9.51 -22.28 12.96
C ALA A 712 10.69 -21.96 12.04
N GLU A 713 11.29 -20.79 12.22
CA GLU A 713 12.42 -20.31 11.42
C GLU A 713 13.62 -20.09 12.33
N LEU A 714 14.74 -20.72 11.99
CA LEU A 714 16.00 -20.51 12.68
C LEU A 714 16.66 -19.22 12.16
N VAL A 715 16.99 -18.31 13.08
CA VAL A 715 17.64 -17.04 12.79
C VAL A 715 18.84 -16.81 13.70
N HIS A 716 19.71 -15.89 13.31
CA HIS A 716 20.72 -15.32 14.20
C HIS A 716 20.15 -14.05 14.81
N ASP A 717 19.93 -14.06 16.13
CA ASP A 717 19.39 -12.92 16.87
C ASP A 717 20.51 -12.26 17.67
N MET A 718 20.59 -10.93 17.64
CA MET A 718 21.60 -10.18 18.36
C MET A 718 21.11 -9.87 19.77
N THR A 719 21.78 -10.43 20.77
CA THR A 719 21.56 -10.14 22.19
C THR A 719 22.67 -9.23 22.73
N GLU A 720 22.50 -8.69 23.94
CA GLU A 720 23.55 -7.93 24.65
C GLU A 720 24.82 -8.77 24.87
N ALA A 721 24.67 -10.09 24.95
CA ALA A 721 25.76 -11.06 25.14
C ALA A 721 26.37 -11.59 23.82
N GLY A 722 25.88 -11.14 22.65
CA GLY A 722 26.36 -11.57 21.33
C GLY A 722 25.28 -12.16 20.42
N SER A 723 25.70 -12.71 19.28
CA SER A 723 24.80 -13.39 18.32
C SER A 723 24.43 -14.78 18.84
N VAL A 724 23.13 -15.05 18.98
CA VAL A 724 22.60 -16.33 19.45
C VAL A 724 21.69 -16.92 18.37
N ARG A 725 21.78 -18.23 18.15
CA ARG A 725 20.84 -18.94 17.28
C ARG A 725 19.50 -19.09 17.99
N ALA A 726 18.43 -18.67 17.32
CA ALA A 726 17.10 -18.70 17.90
C ALA A 726 16.03 -19.11 16.89
N LEU A 727 14.99 -19.78 17.37
CA LEU A 727 13.81 -20.16 16.61
C LEU A 727 12.73 -19.10 16.79
N ARG A 728 12.35 -18.45 15.69
CA ARG A 728 11.15 -17.60 15.61
C ARG A 728 9.95 -18.46 15.25
N LEU A 729 8.96 -18.47 16.13
CA LEU A 729 7.74 -19.25 15.98
C LEU A 729 6.64 -18.39 15.36
N ARG A 730 5.92 -18.94 14.40
CA ARG A 730 4.76 -18.30 13.76
C ARG A 730 3.68 -19.33 13.57
N TRP A 731 2.48 -19.02 14.03
CA TRP A 731 1.38 -19.96 13.97
C TRP A 731 0.04 -19.25 14.01
N ARG A 732 -0.96 -20.03 13.63
CA ARG A 732 -2.36 -19.71 13.77
C ARG A 732 -2.89 -20.38 15.01
N SER A 733 -3.44 -19.59 15.93
CA SER A 733 -4.17 -20.13 17.08
C SER A 733 -5.56 -20.58 16.63
N PRO A 734 -5.96 -21.83 16.89
CA PRO A 734 -7.31 -22.27 16.54
C PRO A 734 -8.36 -21.52 17.37
N MET A 735 -9.55 -21.33 16.81
CA MET A 735 -10.70 -20.85 17.57
C MET A 735 -10.98 -21.84 18.72
N ARG A 736 -11.19 -21.33 19.94
CA ARG A 736 -11.38 -22.21 21.09
C ARG A 736 -12.73 -22.90 21.00
N THR A 737 -12.72 -24.20 21.24
CA THR A 737 -13.89 -25.08 21.15
C THR A 737 -15.09 -24.56 21.93
N GLY A 738 -14.87 -23.92 23.09
CA GLY A 738 -15.94 -23.31 23.87
C GLY A 738 -16.78 -22.29 23.09
N TRP A 739 -16.23 -21.59 22.10
CA TRP A 739 -16.97 -20.61 21.30
C TRP A 739 -17.65 -21.21 20.07
N ALA A 740 -17.07 -22.25 19.48
CA ALA A 740 -17.39 -22.64 18.09
C ALA A 740 -17.70 -24.13 17.89
N ALA A 741 -17.41 -25.02 18.84
CA ALA A 741 -17.45 -26.46 18.59
C ALA A 741 -18.85 -27.02 18.26
N GLN A 742 -19.90 -26.44 18.84
CA GLN A 742 -21.30 -26.86 18.62
C GLN A 742 -22.19 -25.70 18.17
N ALA A 743 -21.65 -24.49 18.07
CA ALA A 743 -22.46 -23.33 17.71
C ALA A 743 -22.62 -23.26 16.18
N PRO A 744 -23.84 -23.09 15.66
CA PRO A 744 -24.07 -22.50 14.35
C PRO A 744 -23.25 -21.22 14.18
N ILE A 745 -22.64 -21.02 13.01
CA ILE A 745 -21.81 -19.83 12.72
C ILE A 745 -22.32 -19.09 11.49
N LEU A 746 -22.58 -17.80 11.65
CA LEU A 746 -22.85 -16.86 10.56
C LEU A 746 -21.69 -15.87 10.45
N HIS A 747 -20.96 -15.88 9.34
CA HIS A 747 -19.88 -14.93 9.05
C HIS A 747 -20.32 -13.93 7.97
N LEU A 748 -20.33 -12.65 8.28
CA LEU A 748 -20.75 -11.57 7.38
C LEU A 748 -19.56 -10.67 7.07
N ASP A 749 -19.09 -10.61 5.82
CA ASP A 749 -17.92 -9.80 5.47
C ASP A 749 -17.99 -9.36 4.01
N ALA A 750 -17.70 -8.09 3.72
CA ALA A 750 -17.69 -7.59 2.34
C ALA A 750 -16.47 -8.07 1.55
N THR A 751 -15.41 -8.43 2.26
CA THR A 751 -14.10 -8.81 1.73
C THR A 751 -13.79 -10.28 2.00
N LEU A 752 -14.83 -11.10 2.21
CA LEU A 752 -14.70 -12.50 2.58
C LEU A 752 -13.88 -13.26 1.53
N ARG A 753 -12.79 -13.91 1.99
CA ARG A 753 -11.97 -14.80 1.18
C ARG A 753 -12.05 -16.24 1.71
N PRO A 754 -12.61 -17.18 0.95
CA PRO A 754 -12.71 -18.59 1.36
C PRO A 754 -11.36 -19.15 1.79
N GLU A 755 -10.30 -18.79 1.07
CA GLU A 755 -8.92 -19.23 1.29
C GLU A 755 -8.43 -18.95 2.72
N LEU A 756 -8.90 -17.87 3.34
CA LEU A 756 -8.49 -17.46 4.68
C LEU A 756 -9.44 -17.98 5.75
N VAL A 757 -10.74 -17.90 5.50
CA VAL A 757 -11.77 -18.31 6.47
C VAL A 757 -11.79 -19.83 6.65
N GLN A 758 -11.65 -20.59 5.57
CA GLN A 758 -11.64 -22.05 5.60
C GLN A 758 -10.44 -22.63 6.32
N THR A 759 -9.35 -21.86 6.52
CA THR A 759 -8.30 -22.31 7.43
C THR A 759 -8.91 -22.56 8.81
N TYR A 760 -9.65 -21.61 9.37
CA TYR A 760 -10.26 -21.70 10.70
C TYR A 760 -11.56 -22.52 10.73
N LEU A 761 -12.36 -22.44 9.67
CA LEU A 761 -13.67 -23.08 9.55
C LEU A 761 -13.74 -23.92 8.27
N PRO A 762 -13.09 -25.10 8.20
CA PRO A 762 -12.96 -25.87 6.95
C PRO A 762 -14.29 -26.30 6.30
N ARG A 763 -15.37 -26.36 7.08
CA ARG A 763 -16.72 -26.78 6.64
C ARG A 763 -17.67 -25.61 6.37
N ILE A 764 -17.18 -24.37 6.40
CA ILE A 764 -18.04 -23.20 6.15
C ILE A 764 -18.54 -23.22 4.70
N ASP A 765 -19.85 -23.10 4.53
CA ASP A 765 -20.46 -22.88 3.23
C ASP A 765 -20.35 -21.39 2.87
N ILE A 766 -19.76 -21.08 1.72
CA ILE A 766 -19.63 -19.70 1.25
C ILE A 766 -20.78 -19.43 0.29
N GLY A 767 -21.76 -18.65 0.76
CA GLY A 767 -22.91 -18.26 -0.02
C GLY A 767 -22.53 -17.36 -1.22
N ALA A 768 -23.47 -17.24 -2.16
CA ALA A 768 -23.28 -16.37 -3.32
C ALA A 768 -23.02 -14.91 -2.88
N PRO A 769 -22.05 -14.21 -3.50
CA PRO A 769 -21.80 -12.80 -3.19
C PRO A 769 -23.04 -11.94 -3.43
N VAL A 770 -23.42 -11.17 -2.41
CA VAL A 770 -24.54 -10.22 -2.49
C VAL A 770 -23.99 -8.84 -2.77
N ALA A 771 -24.01 -8.44 -4.04
CA ALA A 771 -23.49 -7.17 -4.52
C ALA A 771 -24.58 -6.34 -5.24
N ALA A 772 -24.59 -5.02 -5.00
CA ALA A 772 -25.62 -4.13 -5.52
C ALA A 772 -25.06 -3.07 -6.47
N ARG A 773 -25.85 -2.72 -7.49
CA ARG A 773 -25.57 -1.56 -8.34
C ARG A 773 -25.58 -0.27 -7.51
N GLN A 774 -24.66 0.63 -7.82
CA GLN A 774 -24.52 1.93 -7.16
C GLN A 774 -24.69 3.06 -8.18
N PRO A 775 -25.91 3.29 -8.71
CA PRO A 775 -26.13 4.17 -9.87
C PRO A 775 -25.81 5.65 -9.59
N GLN A 776 -25.85 6.04 -8.31
CA GLN A 776 -25.61 7.41 -7.84
C GLN A 776 -24.18 7.63 -7.36
N VAL A 777 -23.29 6.67 -7.60
CA VAL A 777 -21.86 6.78 -7.34
C VAL A 777 -21.15 7.03 -8.67
N ARG A 778 -20.20 7.94 -8.68
CA ARG A 778 -19.27 8.18 -9.80
C ARG A 778 -17.84 7.96 -9.34
N VAL A 779 -17.12 7.05 -9.97
CA VAL A 779 -15.74 6.71 -9.63
C VAL A 779 -14.80 7.21 -10.73
N ARG A 780 -13.89 8.10 -10.36
CA ARG A 780 -12.73 8.48 -11.16
C ARG A 780 -11.51 7.76 -10.64
N GLN A 781 -10.96 6.83 -11.41
CA GLN A 781 -9.71 6.19 -11.06
C GLN A 781 -8.54 6.95 -11.67
N VAL A 782 -7.54 7.26 -10.86
CA VAL A 782 -6.40 8.07 -11.24
C VAL A 782 -5.12 7.24 -11.21
N THR A 783 -4.52 7.03 -12.38
CA THR A 783 -3.34 6.18 -12.55
C THR A 783 -2.03 6.95 -12.41
N GLY A 784 -0.95 6.29 -12.01
CA GLY A 784 0.37 6.90 -11.84
C GLY A 784 0.42 8.02 -10.80
N SER A 785 -0.48 7.96 -9.81
CA SER A 785 -0.60 8.99 -8.77
C SER A 785 0.55 8.92 -7.75
N PRO A 786 1.08 10.06 -7.26
CA PRO A 786 2.24 10.09 -6.37
C PRO A 786 1.83 9.89 -4.90
N THR A 787 0.99 8.90 -4.62
CA THR A 787 0.34 8.73 -3.32
C THR A 787 1.09 7.83 -2.34
N SER A 788 2.23 7.25 -2.74
CA SER A 788 3.02 6.41 -1.85
C SER A 788 3.67 7.23 -0.73
N ALA A 789 3.76 6.66 0.48
CA ALA A 789 4.39 7.31 1.62
C ALA A 789 5.80 7.82 1.29
N ARG A 790 6.63 7.02 0.62
CA ARG A 790 7.98 7.45 0.23
C ARG A 790 7.98 8.62 -0.77
N ALA A 791 6.98 8.70 -1.64
CA ALA A 791 6.87 9.76 -2.63
C ALA A 791 6.44 11.10 -2.02
N LEU A 792 5.66 11.08 -0.92
CA LEU A 792 5.14 12.26 -0.22
C LEU A 792 5.97 12.67 1.01
N THR A 793 6.56 11.69 1.70
CA THR A 793 7.37 11.88 2.91
C THR A 793 8.71 11.17 2.75
N PRO A 794 9.66 11.74 1.98
CA PRO A 794 11.01 11.21 1.88
C PRO A 794 11.72 11.32 3.24
N SER A 795 12.73 10.48 3.47
CA SER A 795 13.50 10.48 4.72
C SER A 795 14.31 11.78 4.88
N ALA A 796 14.74 12.08 6.10
CA ALA A 796 15.46 13.33 6.41
C ALA A 796 16.78 13.47 5.65
N ASP A 797 17.42 12.33 5.38
CA ASP A 797 18.67 12.14 4.63
C ASP A 797 18.46 12.07 3.10
N ALA A 798 17.21 12.12 2.61
CA ALA A 798 16.94 12.05 1.19
C ALA A 798 17.57 13.24 0.42
N PRO A 799 18.03 13.02 -0.83
CA PRO A 799 18.58 14.08 -1.67
C PRO A 799 17.62 15.27 -1.78
N GLU A 800 18.18 16.49 -1.88
CA GLU A 800 17.39 17.72 -1.96
C GLU A 800 16.38 17.71 -3.13
N ARG A 801 16.75 17.06 -4.24
CA ARG A 801 15.86 16.86 -5.39
C ARG A 801 14.58 16.11 -5.01
N ASP A 802 14.69 15.06 -4.20
CA ASP A 802 13.56 14.22 -3.81
C ASP A 802 12.67 14.93 -2.79
N ARG A 803 13.27 15.70 -1.87
CA ARG A 803 12.53 16.56 -0.94
C ARG A 803 11.72 17.63 -1.68
N LYS A 804 12.32 18.30 -2.68
CA LYS A 804 11.61 19.26 -3.54
C LYS A 804 10.50 18.60 -4.36
N ALA A 805 10.74 17.40 -4.90
CA ALA A 805 9.74 16.64 -5.63
C ALA A 805 8.55 16.24 -4.74
N ALA A 806 8.82 15.78 -3.51
CA ALA A 806 7.79 15.46 -2.54
C ALA A 806 6.94 16.68 -2.14
N ALA A 807 7.59 17.82 -1.87
CA ALA A 807 6.89 19.07 -1.59
C ALA A 807 5.99 19.53 -2.76
N THR A 808 6.46 19.32 -4.00
CA THR A 808 5.66 19.61 -5.21
C THR A 808 4.46 18.67 -5.32
N ARG A 809 4.65 17.35 -5.15
CA ARG A 809 3.56 16.35 -5.17
C ARG A 809 2.50 16.64 -4.10
N LEU A 810 2.93 16.99 -2.89
CA LEU A 810 2.03 17.31 -1.79
C LEU A 810 1.21 18.58 -2.08
N ARG A 811 1.82 19.59 -2.71
CA ARG A 811 1.12 20.80 -3.17
C ARG A 811 0.09 20.47 -4.25
N ASP A 812 0.50 19.73 -5.28
CA ASP A 812 -0.38 19.32 -6.39
C ASP A 812 -1.56 18.49 -5.88
N LEU A 813 -1.31 17.57 -4.93
CA LEU A 813 -2.35 16.75 -4.29
C LEU A 813 -3.32 17.58 -3.45
N ARG A 814 -2.82 18.56 -2.67
CA ARG A 814 -3.67 19.48 -1.90
C ARG A 814 -4.53 20.36 -2.79
N ALA A 815 -3.97 20.81 -3.92
CA ALA A 815 -4.71 21.59 -4.91
C ALA A 815 -5.87 20.79 -5.49
N TRP A 816 -5.64 19.51 -5.81
CA TRP A 816 -6.71 18.60 -6.22
C TRP A 816 -7.76 18.41 -5.13
N ILE A 817 -7.35 18.14 -3.89
CA ILE A 817 -8.28 17.99 -2.75
C ILE A 817 -9.13 19.26 -2.54
N ASP A 818 -8.55 20.46 -2.64
CA ASP A 818 -9.29 21.73 -2.52
C ASP A 818 -10.32 21.88 -3.64
N LEU A 819 -9.93 21.63 -4.89
CA LEU A 819 -10.85 21.66 -6.03
C LEU A 819 -12.04 20.70 -5.82
N ARG A 820 -11.76 19.47 -5.41
CA ARG A 820 -12.79 18.44 -5.20
C ARG A 820 -13.70 18.75 -4.02
N ALA A 821 -13.18 19.35 -2.96
CA ALA A 821 -14.01 19.81 -1.84
C ALA A 821 -15.03 20.87 -2.29
N ARG A 822 -14.68 21.72 -3.26
CA ARG A 822 -15.59 22.72 -3.83
C ARG A 822 -16.64 22.10 -4.75
N GLN A 823 -16.22 21.22 -5.65
CA GLN A 823 -17.12 20.57 -6.61
C GLN A 823 -18.15 19.66 -5.90
N CYS A 824 -17.75 19.02 -4.81
CA CYS A 824 -18.60 18.09 -4.06
C CYS A 824 -19.34 18.76 -2.88
N ARG A 825 -19.31 20.09 -2.78
CA ARG A 825 -19.89 20.82 -1.64
C ARG A 825 -21.40 20.60 -1.53
N ARG A 826 -21.88 20.37 -0.31
CA ARG A 826 -23.32 20.27 -0.03
C ARG A 826 -23.78 21.25 1.04
N PRO A 827 -24.85 22.03 0.80
CA PRO A 827 -25.47 22.83 1.84
C PRO A 827 -25.90 21.96 3.05
N GLY A 828 -25.60 22.41 4.27
CA GLY A 828 -26.04 21.75 5.50
C GLY A 828 -25.19 20.59 6.03
N GLN A 829 -24.16 20.14 5.30
CA GLN A 829 -23.25 19.08 5.78
C GLN A 829 -22.05 19.67 6.54
N ALA A 830 -21.60 19.02 7.61
CA ALA A 830 -20.40 19.47 8.33
C ALA A 830 -19.11 19.25 7.52
N ILE A 831 -19.06 18.13 6.79
CA ILE A 831 -17.91 17.69 5.98
C ILE A 831 -18.36 17.52 4.53
N ASP A 832 -17.64 18.15 3.60
CA ASP A 832 -17.93 18.05 2.17
C ASP A 832 -17.16 16.89 1.52
N LEU A 833 -15.91 16.67 1.94
CA LEU A 833 -14.97 15.72 1.34
C LEU A 833 -14.25 14.89 2.41
N LEU A 834 -14.23 13.56 2.22
CA LEU A 834 -13.43 12.64 3.01
C LEU A 834 -12.16 12.25 2.24
N VAL A 835 -11.00 12.34 2.88
CA VAL A 835 -9.72 11.86 2.34
C VAL A 835 -9.27 10.64 3.14
N VAL A 836 -9.00 9.53 2.46
CA VAL A 836 -8.58 8.28 3.07
C VAL A 836 -7.22 7.86 2.51
N GLY A 837 -6.29 7.37 3.34
CA GLY A 837 -4.98 6.93 2.85
C GLY A 837 -4.09 6.28 3.91
N GLN A 838 -2.82 6.06 3.58
CA GLN A 838 -1.83 5.60 4.56
C GLN A 838 -1.56 6.66 5.62
N LYS A 839 -1.30 6.23 6.87
CA LYS A 839 -1.10 7.13 8.01
C LYS A 839 -0.07 8.24 7.74
N THR A 840 1.10 7.88 7.22
CA THR A 840 2.18 8.82 6.88
C THR A 840 1.76 9.86 5.83
N ALA A 841 1.04 9.45 4.80
CA ALA A 841 0.52 10.36 3.77
C ALA A 841 -0.55 11.32 4.34
N ILE A 842 -1.45 10.81 5.18
CA ILE A 842 -2.48 11.61 5.85
C ILE A 842 -1.87 12.60 6.83
N ASP A 843 -0.88 12.17 7.62
CA ASP A 843 -0.18 13.04 8.57
C ASP A 843 0.60 14.15 7.83
N ALA A 844 1.19 13.85 6.67
CA ALA A 844 1.83 14.85 5.81
C ALA A 844 0.84 15.87 5.26
N LEU A 845 -0.33 15.42 4.79
CA LEU A 845 -1.40 16.30 4.32
C LEU A 845 -1.94 17.21 5.42
N ARG A 846 -2.18 16.65 6.62
CA ARG A 846 -2.60 17.41 7.81
C ARG A 846 -1.55 18.46 8.19
N SER A 847 -0.28 18.07 8.21
CA SER A 847 0.85 18.97 8.54
C SER A 847 1.00 20.10 7.52
N ALA A 848 0.71 19.82 6.26
CA ALA A 848 0.72 20.85 5.22
C ALA A 848 -0.50 21.79 5.28
N GLY A 849 -1.59 21.37 5.95
CA GLY A 849 -2.83 22.12 6.10
C GLY A 849 -3.90 21.70 5.10
N LEU A 850 -5.05 21.24 5.59
CA LEU A 850 -6.19 20.83 4.78
C LEU A 850 -7.20 21.98 4.60
N PRO A 851 -7.95 22.02 3.48
CA PRO A 851 -9.04 22.98 3.30
C PRO A 851 -10.13 22.82 4.38
N PRO A 852 -10.92 23.88 4.65
CA PRO A 852 -12.05 23.77 5.57
C PRO A 852 -13.06 22.71 5.09
N ARG A 853 -13.72 22.03 6.02
CA ARG A 853 -14.74 20.98 5.75
C ARG A 853 -14.20 19.74 5.00
N VAL A 854 -12.88 19.55 4.98
CA VAL A 854 -12.23 18.31 4.56
C VAL A 854 -11.78 17.53 5.81
N GLU A 855 -12.21 16.28 5.93
CA GLU A 855 -11.69 15.37 6.94
C GLU A 855 -10.73 14.38 6.28
N ALA A 856 -9.56 14.15 6.89
CA ALA A 856 -8.60 13.17 6.42
C ALA A 856 -8.39 12.09 7.48
N VAL A 857 -8.49 10.82 7.11
CA VAL A 857 -8.39 9.66 8.01
C VAL A 857 -7.51 8.59 7.37
N HIS A 858 -6.83 7.78 8.19
CA HIS A 858 -6.02 6.68 7.68
C HIS A 858 -6.80 5.36 7.61
N PHE A 859 -6.39 4.40 6.78
CA PHE A 859 -7.08 3.11 6.59
C PHE A 859 -7.45 2.41 7.92
N ASN A 860 -6.52 2.33 8.88
CA ASN A 860 -6.76 1.70 10.19
C ASN A 860 -7.73 2.47 11.13
N ALA A 861 -8.22 3.65 10.76
CA ALA A 861 -9.13 4.49 11.56
C ALA A 861 -10.56 4.56 10.98
N LEU A 862 -10.88 3.74 9.98
CA LEU A 862 -12.18 3.76 9.29
C LEU A 862 -13.27 2.94 10.00
N SER A 863 -12.87 1.97 10.83
CA SER A 863 -13.80 0.97 11.37
C SER A 863 -14.87 1.59 12.27
N GLY A 864 -16.13 1.27 11.95
CA GLY A 864 -17.35 1.55 12.73
C GLY A 864 -17.69 3.01 13.02
N LEU A 865 -17.40 3.90 12.07
CA LEU A 865 -17.92 5.27 12.07
C LEU A 865 -18.92 5.43 10.91
N ASP A 866 -20.16 5.82 11.21
CA ASP A 866 -21.23 6.01 10.20
C ASP A 866 -21.44 7.48 9.79
N ARG A 867 -20.63 8.40 10.33
CA ARG A 867 -20.81 9.86 10.13
C ARG A 867 -20.56 10.35 8.70
N TRP A 868 -19.96 9.54 7.83
CA TRP A 868 -19.60 9.92 6.46
C TRP A 868 -20.65 9.54 5.40
N GLY A 869 -21.80 8.99 5.80
CA GLY A 869 -22.88 8.64 4.87
C GLY A 869 -23.46 9.84 4.09
N GLY A 870 -23.26 11.08 4.56
CA GLY A 870 -23.78 12.31 3.95
C GLY A 870 -22.83 13.07 3.02
N ILE A 871 -21.53 12.69 2.96
CA ILE A 871 -20.51 13.45 2.20
C ILE A 871 -20.85 13.50 0.71
N GLY A 872 -20.45 14.58 0.03
CA GLY A 872 -20.61 14.70 -1.43
C GLY A 872 -19.47 14.05 -2.21
N GLY A 873 -18.26 14.05 -1.64
CA GLY A 873 -17.07 13.52 -2.30
C GLY A 873 -16.16 12.71 -1.38
N MET A 874 -15.32 11.87 -1.98
CA MET A 874 -14.27 11.13 -1.30
C MET A 874 -13.02 11.00 -2.17
N VAL A 875 -11.84 11.08 -1.57
CA VAL A 875 -10.55 10.85 -2.22
C VAL A 875 -9.83 9.72 -1.49
N VAL A 876 -9.54 8.61 -2.18
CA VAL A 876 -8.78 7.48 -1.64
C VAL A 876 -7.35 7.53 -2.21
N LEU A 877 -6.37 7.63 -1.32
CA LEU A 877 -4.96 7.87 -1.63
C LEU A 877 -4.14 6.58 -1.53
N GLY A 878 -3.73 6.07 -2.69
CA GLY A 878 -2.85 4.92 -2.78
C GLY A 878 -3.48 3.64 -2.25
N ARG A 879 -2.64 2.70 -1.86
CA ARG A 879 -2.99 1.38 -1.32
C ARG A 879 -1.95 0.92 -0.30
N THR A 880 -2.31 -0.02 0.57
CA THR A 880 -1.34 -0.74 1.40
C THR A 880 -0.85 -1.97 0.62
N LEU A 881 0.40 -1.98 0.17
CA LEU A 881 1.00 -3.14 -0.51
C LEU A 881 2.16 -3.70 0.34
N PRO A 882 1.95 -4.80 1.09
CA PRO A 882 3.02 -5.44 1.86
C PRO A 882 4.07 -6.08 0.92
N ALA A 883 5.29 -6.31 1.40
CA ALA A 883 6.30 -7.03 0.62
C ALA A 883 5.96 -8.53 0.52
N PRO A 884 6.37 -9.26 -0.55
CA PRO A 884 6.10 -10.69 -0.73
C PRO A 884 6.41 -11.51 0.53
N ARG A 885 7.61 -11.31 1.09
CA ARG A 885 8.02 -12.00 2.33
C ARG A 885 7.08 -11.79 3.51
N THR A 886 6.49 -10.60 3.66
CA THR A 886 5.53 -10.32 4.75
C THR A 886 4.27 -11.16 4.59
N VAL A 887 3.76 -11.23 3.36
CA VAL A 887 2.57 -11.99 3.00
C VAL A 887 2.84 -13.50 3.12
N GLU A 888 4.00 -13.97 2.65
CA GLU A 888 4.43 -15.36 2.77
C GLU A 888 4.52 -15.82 4.23
N LEU A 889 5.03 -14.95 5.12
CA LEU A 889 5.11 -15.24 6.55
C LEU A 889 3.72 -15.35 7.20
N ILE A 890 2.77 -14.51 6.77
CA ILE A 890 1.37 -14.59 7.23
C ILE A 890 0.73 -15.88 6.70
N ALA A 891 0.90 -16.20 5.42
CA ALA A 891 0.40 -17.43 4.81
C ALA A 891 0.98 -18.67 5.51
N THR A 892 2.29 -18.67 5.80
CA THR A 892 2.96 -19.73 6.57
C THR A 892 2.37 -19.86 7.98
N ALA A 893 2.09 -18.74 8.65
CA ALA A 893 1.45 -18.79 9.97
C ALA A 893 0.03 -19.38 9.89
N LEU A 894 -0.73 -19.08 8.82
CA LEU A 894 -2.09 -19.59 8.60
C LEU A 894 -2.12 -21.09 8.32
N THR A 895 -1.27 -21.56 7.43
CA THR A 895 -1.36 -22.92 6.87
C THR A 895 -0.32 -23.87 7.42
N GLY A 896 0.74 -23.36 8.05
CA GLY A 896 1.93 -24.13 8.38
C GLY A 896 2.81 -24.46 7.17
N ARG A 897 2.44 -24.04 5.95
CA ARG A 897 3.19 -24.29 4.70
C ARG A 897 3.88 -23.01 4.24
N VAL A 898 5.16 -23.13 3.90
CA VAL A 898 5.90 -22.03 3.27
C VAL A 898 5.46 -21.91 1.81
N PRO A 899 4.92 -20.75 1.37
CA PRO A 899 4.56 -20.55 -0.03
C PRO A 899 5.76 -20.73 -0.95
N ALA A 900 5.51 -21.19 -2.18
CA ALA A 900 6.55 -21.18 -3.20
C ALA A 900 7.03 -19.73 -3.42
N PRO A 901 8.35 -19.49 -3.54
CA PRO A 901 8.86 -18.17 -3.84
C PRO A 901 8.35 -17.70 -5.21
N ASN A 902 8.36 -16.39 -5.43
CA ASN A 902 7.99 -15.84 -6.72
C ASN A 902 8.84 -16.46 -7.86
N PRO A 903 8.27 -16.54 -9.07
CA PRO A 903 9.01 -16.93 -10.27
C PRO A 903 10.35 -16.18 -10.41
N GLU A 904 11.40 -16.83 -10.94
CA GLU A 904 12.75 -16.27 -11.01
C GLU A 904 12.80 -14.91 -11.74
N ASP A 905 11.92 -14.73 -12.73
CA ASP A 905 11.78 -13.52 -13.53
C ASP A 905 11.16 -12.33 -12.76
N ALA A 906 10.41 -12.58 -11.69
CA ALA A 906 9.83 -11.54 -10.83
C ALA A 906 10.84 -10.96 -9.81
N GLY A 907 11.96 -11.66 -9.57
CA GLY A 907 12.98 -11.25 -8.60
C GLY A 907 12.46 -11.22 -7.15
N TRP A 908 12.75 -10.14 -6.41
CA TRP A 908 12.35 -9.99 -5.00
C TRP A 908 10.96 -9.34 -4.81
N TRP A 909 10.29 -8.97 -5.91
CA TRP A 909 8.98 -8.31 -5.91
C TRP A 909 7.91 -9.20 -6.56
N TYR A 910 6.65 -8.80 -6.50
CA TYR A 910 5.55 -9.55 -7.12
C TYR A 910 5.65 -9.53 -8.65
N PRO A 911 5.28 -10.63 -9.32
CA PRO A 911 5.01 -10.59 -10.75
C PRO A 911 3.88 -9.61 -11.06
N MET A 912 4.00 -8.94 -12.21
CA MET A 912 2.98 -8.03 -12.72
C MET A 912 2.10 -8.77 -13.72
N LEU A 913 0.79 -8.82 -13.45
CA LEU A 913 -0.19 -9.40 -14.34
C LEU A 913 -1.15 -8.32 -14.86
N GLU A 914 -1.56 -8.45 -16.12
CA GLU A 914 -2.60 -7.59 -16.68
C GLU A 914 -3.97 -7.96 -16.05
N ARG A 915 -4.59 -6.97 -15.42
CA ARG A 915 -5.98 -6.97 -14.97
C ARG A 915 -6.77 -5.93 -15.76
N ARG A 916 -8.10 -6.04 -15.77
CA ARG A 916 -8.97 -5.19 -16.58
C ARG A 916 -10.00 -4.46 -15.73
N VAL A 917 -9.91 -3.15 -15.75
CA VAL A 917 -10.89 -2.22 -15.17
C VAL A 917 -12.18 -2.30 -15.98
N ARG A 918 -13.31 -2.30 -15.28
CA ARG A 918 -14.64 -2.15 -15.88
C ARG A 918 -14.98 -0.67 -16.01
N LEU A 919 -15.16 -0.18 -17.23
CA LEU A 919 -15.59 1.20 -17.48
C LEU A 919 -17.13 1.28 -17.60
N ALA A 920 -17.69 2.47 -17.36
CA ALA A 920 -19.14 2.68 -17.35
C ALA A 920 -19.83 2.55 -18.73
N ASP A 921 -19.07 2.58 -19.82
CA ASP A 921 -19.54 2.47 -21.20
C ASP A 921 -19.30 1.07 -21.80
N ASP A 922 -19.34 0.04 -20.94
CA ASP A 922 -19.10 -1.38 -21.27
C ASP A 922 -17.69 -1.68 -21.84
N ARG A 923 -16.78 -0.69 -21.86
CA ARG A 923 -15.38 -0.90 -22.22
C ARG A 923 -14.56 -1.48 -21.06
N THR A 924 -13.40 -2.02 -21.39
CA THR A 924 -12.40 -2.43 -20.40
C THR A 924 -11.05 -1.79 -20.68
N ALA A 925 -10.33 -1.45 -19.61
CA ALA A 925 -8.98 -0.88 -19.69
C ALA A 925 -7.97 -1.77 -18.96
N PRO A 926 -6.83 -2.12 -19.58
CA PRO A 926 -5.81 -2.92 -18.94
C PRO A 926 -5.01 -2.10 -17.92
N LEU A 927 -4.72 -2.70 -16.76
CA LEU A 927 -3.78 -2.21 -15.76
C LEU A 927 -2.89 -3.37 -15.32
N ALA A 928 -1.58 -3.11 -15.19
CA ALA A 928 -0.66 -4.09 -14.64
C ALA A 928 -0.74 -4.06 -13.10
N MET A 929 -0.95 -5.21 -12.49
CA MET A 929 -1.10 -5.37 -11.04
C MET A 929 -0.20 -6.48 -10.49
N GLU A 930 0.24 -6.29 -9.26
CA GLU A 930 0.97 -7.28 -8.48
C GLU A 930 0.05 -8.43 -8.07
N GLU A 931 0.54 -9.65 -8.26
CA GLU A 931 -0.13 -10.88 -7.81
C GLU A 931 0.92 -11.82 -7.20
N HIS A 932 0.51 -12.60 -6.20
CA HIS A 932 1.34 -13.68 -5.69
C HIS A 932 0.91 -15.03 -6.30
N ALA A 933 1.87 -15.90 -6.63
CA ALA A 933 1.57 -17.18 -7.27
C ALA A 933 0.84 -18.17 -6.34
N ASP A 934 1.18 -18.16 -5.04
CA ASP A 934 0.47 -18.94 -4.02
C ASP A 934 -0.91 -18.33 -3.69
N PRO A 935 -2.01 -19.11 -3.74
CA PRO A 935 -3.37 -18.59 -3.53
C PRO A 935 -3.65 -18.03 -2.13
N ILE A 936 -3.03 -18.59 -1.08
CA ILE A 936 -3.24 -18.12 0.30
C ILE A 936 -2.50 -16.81 0.50
N ALA A 937 -1.25 -16.75 0.06
CA ALA A 937 -0.48 -15.51 0.06
C ALA A 937 -1.18 -14.44 -0.78
N GLU A 938 -1.70 -14.77 -1.96
CA GLU A 938 -2.49 -13.84 -2.77
C GLU A 938 -3.76 -13.37 -2.05
N ALA A 939 -4.50 -14.26 -1.40
CA ALA A 939 -5.67 -13.87 -0.61
C ALA A 939 -5.32 -12.92 0.55
N VAL A 940 -4.18 -13.14 1.22
CA VAL A 940 -3.65 -12.23 2.26
C VAL A 940 -3.28 -10.87 1.65
N ARG A 941 -2.51 -10.86 0.56
CA ARG A 941 -2.11 -9.63 -0.16
C ARG A 941 -3.34 -8.84 -0.58
N TRP A 942 -4.31 -9.51 -1.20
CA TRP A 942 -5.56 -8.93 -1.68
C TRP A 942 -6.39 -8.34 -0.52
N CYS A 943 -6.51 -9.04 0.61
CA CYS A 943 -7.25 -8.51 1.77
C CYS A 943 -6.61 -7.23 2.33
N ILE A 944 -5.27 -7.18 2.39
CA ILE A 944 -4.54 -6.00 2.90
C ILE A 944 -4.57 -4.84 1.90
N CYS A 945 -4.64 -5.13 0.59
CA CYS A 945 -4.59 -4.11 -0.45
C CYS A 945 -5.99 -3.75 -0.96
N GLU A 946 -6.59 -4.58 -1.83
CA GLU A 946 -7.90 -4.39 -2.42
C GLU A 946 -9.02 -4.37 -1.38
N GLY A 947 -8.96 -5.28 -0.40
CA GLY A 947 -9.97 -5.38 0.67
C GLY A 947 -10.08 -4.08 1.49
N GLU A 948 -8.94 -3.51 1.91
CA GLU A 948 -8.93 -2.22 2.61
C GLU A 948 -9.51 -1.08 1.77
N LEU A 949 -9.25 -1.06 0.45
CA LEU A 949 -9.79 -0.05 -0.45
C LEU A 949 -11.31 -0.17 -0.60
N ILE A 950 -11.84 -1.39 -0.75
CA ILE A 950 -13.28 -1.65 -0.82
C ILE A 950 -13.96 -1.20 0.47
N GLN A 951 -13.37 -1.52 1.62
CA GLN A 951 -13.87 -1.12 2.93
C GLN A 951 -13.83 0.40 3.13
N ALA A 952 -12.79 1.08 2.62
CA ALA A 952 -12.71 2.53 2.60
C ALA A 952 -13.81 3.15 1.73
N MET A 953 -14.00 2.63 0.52
CA MET A 953 -15.05 3.10 -0.38
C MET A 953 -16.46 2.93 0.23
N GLY A 954 -16.66 1.82 0.94
CA GLY A 954 -17.88 1.52 1.67
C GLY A 954 -18.28 2.54 2.73
N ARG A 955 -17.36 3.39 3.22
CA ARG A 955 -17.66 4.49 4.17
C ARG A 955 -18.47 5.61 3.54
N GLY A 956 -18.40 5.76 2.21
CA GLY A 956 -19.27 6.66 1.48
C GLY A 956 -20.73 6.20 1.40
N ARG A 957 -21.04 4.95 1.80
CA ARG A 957 -22.39 4.35 1.74
C ARG A 957 -23.02 4.43 0.34
N GLY A 958 -22.25 4.06 -0.69
CA GLY A 958 -22.63 4.16 -2.11
C GLY A 958 -24.00 3.56 -2.45
N VAL A 959 -24.31 2.39 -1.90
CA VAL A 959 -25.60 1.69 -2.08
C VAL A 959 -26.80 2.51 -1.58
N ASN A 960 -26.61 3.37 -0.57
CA ASN A 960 -27.68 4.17 0.04
C ASN A 960 -27.85 5.55 -0.63
N ARG A 961 -27.09 5.85 -1.70
CA ARG A 961 -27.14 7.15 -2.36
C ARG A 961 -28.33 7.28 -3.29
N THR A 962 -28.92 8.47 -3.30
CA THR A 962 -30.04 8.84 -4.17
C THR A 962 -29.60 9.90 -5.16
N ALA A 963 -30.45 10.23 -6.15
CA ALA A 963 -30.17 11.32 -7.09
C ALA A 963 -30.01 12.69 -6.38
N ALA A 964 -30.61 12.87 -5.20
CA ALA A 964 -30.43 14.06 -4.36
C ALA A 964 -29.13 14.04 -3.55
N THR A 965 -28.53 12.86 -3.37
CA THR A 965 -27.34 12.65 -2.52
C THR A 965 -26.24 11.84 -3.22
N PRO A 966 -25.83 12.17 -4.47
CA PRO A 966 -24.80 11.40 -5.20
C PRO A 966 -23.46 11.33 -4.43
N LEU A 967 -22.55 10.48 -4.88
CA LEU A 967 -21.21 10.40 -4.30
C LEU A 967 -20.18 10.35 -5.40
N GLU A 968 -19.23 11.28 -5.37
CA GLU A 968 -18.07 11.23 -6.26
C GLU A 968 -16.84 10.68 -5.53
N ILE A 969 -16.18 9.69 -6.11
CA ILE A 969 -15.01 9.03 -5.53
C ILE A 969 -13.83 9.19 -6.48
N ASP A 970 -12.76 9.84 -6.02
CA ASP A 970 -11.47 9.83 -6.70
C ASP A 970 -10.58 8.73 -6.09
N LEU A 971 -10.30 7.69 -6.87
CA LEU A 971 -9.47 6.55 -6.48
C LEU A 971 -8.05 6.73 -7.05
N LEU A 972 -7.13 7.26 -6.25
CA LEU A 972 -5.76 7.54 -6.67
C LEU A 972 -4.86 6.31 -6.43
N THR A 973 -5.05 5.28 -7.24
CA THR A 973 -4.24 4.04 -7.20
C THR A 973 -4.35 3.25 -8.52
N ASP A 974 -3.30 2.50 -8.84
CA ASP A 974 -3.20 1.62 -10.02
C ASP A 974 -3.75 0.21 -9.73
N VAL A 975 -4.89 0.13 -9.02
CA VAL A 975 -5.50 -1.14 -8.57
C VAL A 975 -6.85 -1.33 -9.22
N VAL A 976 -7.07 -2.49 -9.82
CA VAL A 976 -8.40 -2.90 -10.31
C VAL A 976 -9.24 -3.37 -9.11
N LEU A 977 -10.41 -2.77 -8.92
CA LEU A 977 -11.36 -3.09 -7.86
C LEU A 977 -12.69 -3.58 -8.47
N PRO A 978 -13.55 -4.27 -7.70
CA PRO A 978 -14.87 -4.72 -8.16
C PRO A 978 -15.91 -3.61 -8.36
N VAL A 979 -15.48 -2.42 -8.78
CA VAL A 979 -16.31 -1.23 -9.01
C VAL A 979 -16.33 -0.86 -10.48
N THR A 980 -17.40 -0.19 -10.91
CA THR A 980 -17.45 0.41 -12.24
C THR A 980 -16.77 1.77 -12.19
N VAL A 981 -15.84 2.03 -13.11
CA VAL A 981 -15.08 3.28 -13.20
C VAL A 981 -15.68 4.14 -14.32
N ASP A 982 -16.11 5.36 -13.98
CA ASP A 982 -16.67 6.31 -14.94
C ASP A 982 -15.59 7.03 -15.75
N ALA A 983 -14.42 7.23 -15.15
CA ALA A 983 -13.27 7.86 -15.80
C ALA A 983 -11.95 7.28 -15.30
N LEU A 984 -11.11 6.80 -16.22
CA LEU A 984 -9.73 6.39 -15.95
C LEU A 984 -8.79 7.47 -16.47
N VAL A 985 -8.09 8.17 -15.58
CA VAL A 985 -7.32 9.39 -15.90
C VAL A 985 -5.89 9.27 -15.36
N PRO A 986 -4.83 9.56 -16.13
CA PRO A 986 -3.49 9.60 -15.58
C PRO A 986 -3.28 10.85 -14.72
N TRP A 987 -2.52 10.73 -13.64
CA TRP A 987 -2.24 11.84 -12.72
C TRP A 987 -1.62 13.04 -13.43
N SER A 988 -0.82 12.82 -14.49
CA SER A 988 -0.24 13.88 -15.32
C SER A 988 -1.27 14.90 -15.79
N ASP A 989 -2.48 14.45 -16.07
CA ASP A 989 -3.55 15.26 -16.65
C ASP A 989 -4.30 16.04 -15.56
N LEU A 990 -4.25 15.59 -14.31
CA LEU A 990 -4.85 16.26 -13.16
C LEU A 990 -3.90 17.27 -12.49
N ARG A 991 -2.63 17.32 -12.91
CA ARG A 991 -1.65 18.22 -12.30
C ARG A 991 -2.05 19.68 -12.53
N PRO A 992 -2.12 20.50 -11.47
CA PRO A 992 -2.41 21.91 -11.63
C PRO A 992 -1.24 22.61 -12.33
N THR A 993 -1.56 23.53 -13.24
CA THR A 993 -0.59 24.52 -13.69
C THR A 993 -0.31 25.53 -12.58
N ARG A 994 0.75 26.33 -12.71
CA ARG A 994 1.02 27.40 -11.73
C ARG A 994 -0.11 28.43 -11.70
N ARG A 995 -0.79 28.68 -12.83
CA ARG A 995 -1.99 29.51 -12.86
C ARG A 995 -3.13 28.90 -12.06
N ASP A 996 -3.34 27.58 -12.15
CA ASP A 996 -4.39 26.89 -11.39
C ASP A 996 -4.15 26.98 -9.89
N LEU A 997 -2.88 26.90 -9.47
CA LEU A 997 -2.49 27.12 -8.07
C LEU A 997 -2.81 28.55 -7.60
N MET A 998 -2.59 29.56 -8.45
CA MET A 998 -2.98 30.94 -8.16
C MET A 998 -4.52 31.07 -8.08
N ALA A 999 -5.26 30.59 -9.08
CA ALA A 999 -6.72 30.67 -9.11
C ALA A 999 -7.37 29.95 -7.92
N LEU A 1000 -6.79 28.84 -7.45
CA LEU A 1000 -7.23 28.17 -6.23
C LEU A 1000 -7.16 29.07 -5.00
N THR A 1001 -6.27 30.07 -4.93
CA THR A 1001 -6.25 31.01 -3.79
C THR A 1001 -7.46 31.94 -3.76
N GLY A 1002 -8.26 31.99 -4.84
CA GLY A 1002 -9.43 32.84 -4.96
C GLY A 1002 -9.15 34.15 -5.69
N ILE A 1003 -7.99 34.29 -6.34
CA ILE A 1003 -7.66 35.45 -7.18
C ILE A 1003 -6.94 35.04 -8.45
N GLU A 1004 -7.26 35.70 -9.55
CA GLU A 1004 -6.54 35.59 -10.82
C GLU A 1004 -5.96 36.97 -11.20
N ILE A 1005 -4.63 37.03 -11.33
CA ILE A 1005 -3.89 38.26 -11.69
C ILE A 1005 -3.30 38.10 -13.10
N GLU A 1006 -3.49 39.11 -13.96
CA GLU A 1006 -2.97 39.06 -15.35
C GLU A 1006 -1.56 39.64 -15.52
N ASN A 1007 -1.17 40.56 -14.64
CA ASN A 1007 0.10 41.25 -14.71
C ASN A 1007 1.25 40.40 -14.15
N ALA A 1008 2.25 40.10 -14.99
CA ALA A 1008 3.37 39.21 -14.62
C ALA A 1008 4.22 39.72 -13.44
N ALA A 1009 4.34 41.04 -13.23
CA ALA A 1009 5.08 41.58 -12.10
C ALA A 1009 4.31 41.37 -10.78
N ASP A 1010 3.00 41.57 -10.81
CA ASP A 1010 2.14 41.34 -9.65
C ASP A 1010 1.99 39.86 -9.33
N MET A 1011 1.96 38.99 -10.34
CA MET A 1011 1.98 37.54 -10.12
C MET A 1011 3.21 37.11 -9.34
N ALA A 1012 4.40 37.60 -9.71
CA ALA A 1012 5.64 37.27 -9.02
C ALA A 1012 5.74 37.90 -7.61
N ALA A 1013 5.18 39.11 -7.43
CA ALA A 1013 5.14 39.76 -6.12
C ALA A 1013 4.14 39.11 -5.17
N CYS A 1014 2.95 38.75 -5.66
CA CYS A 1014 1.91 38.11 -4.87
C CYS A 1014 2.17 36.62 -4.63
N PHE A 1015 2.84 35.92 -5.55
CA PHE A 1015 3.09 34.48 -5.50
C PHE A 1015 4.56 34.13 -5.79
N PRO A 1016 5.51 34.61 -4.97
CA PRO A 1016 6.95 34.37 -5.19
C PRO A 1016 7.34 32.89 -5.18
N GLU A 1017 6.55 32.04 -4.52
CA GLU A 1017 6.70 30.58 -4.49
C GLU A 1017 6.30 29.87 -5.78
N LEU A 1018 5.48 30.51 -6.62
CA LEU A 1018 5.08 30.01 -7.95
C LEU A 1018 5.98 30.63 -9.03
N TRP A 1019 6.31 31.91 -8.90
CA TRP A 1019 7.19 32.63 -9.82
C TRP A 1019 8.18 33.51 -9.06
N SER A 1020 9.46 33.16 -9.11
CA SER A 1020 10.52 33.93 -8.44
C SER A 1020 10.80 35.29 -9.11
N THR A 1021 10.42 35.47 -10.38
CA THR A 1021 10.62 36.71 -11.14
C THR A 1021 9.46 37.01 -12.09
N ALA A 1022 9.29 38.28 -12.44
CA ALA A 1022 8.29 38.72 -13.42
C ALA A 1022 8.55 38.14 -14.83
N ALA A 1023 9.81 37.88 -15.18
CA ALA A 1023 10.17 37.23 -16.44
C ALA A 1023 9.69 35.77 -16.47
N ALA A 1024 9.86 35.04 -15.35
CA ALA A 1024 9.35 33.67 -15.21
C ALA A 1024 7.81 33.61 -15.32
N ALA A 1025 7.11 34.56 -14.69
CA ALA A 1025 5.65 34.66 -14.80
C ALA A 1025 5.19 34.97 -16.24
N ARG A 1026 5.89 35.88 -16.95
CA ARG A 1026 5.58 36.22 -18.35
C ARG A 1026 5.80 35.03 -19.30
N GLN A 1027 6.89 34.29 -19.11
CA GLN A 1027 7.20 33.10 -19.90
C GLN A 1027 6.17 31.99 -19.67
N ASP A 1028 5.80 31.75 -18.41
CA ASP A 1028 4.77 30.76 -18.06
C ASP A 1028 3.40 31.13 -18.66
N ARG A 1029 3.03 32.42 -18.62
CA ARG A 1029 1.81 32.93 -19.27
C ARG A 1029 1.76 32.66 -20.79
N SER A 1030 2.91 32.69 -21.46
CA SER A 1030 2.99 32.42 -22.91
C SER A 1030 2.88 30.93 -23.27
N ARG A 1031 3.09 30.03 -22.29
CA ARG A 1031 3.15 28.57 -22.48
C ARG A 1031 1.97 27.82 -21.85
N SER A 1032 1.36 28.40 -20.83
CA SER A 1032 0.33 27.75 -20.01
C SER A 1032 -1.05 27.93 -20.62
N VAL A 1033 -1.62 26.83 -21.10
CA VAL A 1033 -3.07 26.67 -21.27
C VAL A 1033 -3.62 26.17 -19.94
N THR A 1034 -4.72 26.77 -19.47
CA THR A 1034 -5.42 26.33 -18.25
C THR A 1034 -5.77 24.85 -18.35
N ASN A 1035 -5.46 24.09 -17.29
CA ASN A 1035 -5.84 22.69 -17.25
C ASN A 1035 -7.38 22.57 -17.26
N CYS A 1036 -7.94 21.73 -18.15
CA CYS A 1036 -9.38 21.62 -18.33
C CYS A 1036 -10.13 21.19 -17.06
N TYR A 1037 -9.50 20.41 -16.17
CA TYR A 1037 -10.11 19.99 -14.90
C TYR A 1037 -10.25 21.14 -13.90
N TYR A 1038 -9.44 22.19 -14.04
CA TYR A 1038 -9.47 23.39 -13.20
C TYR A 1038 -10.27 24.52 -13.85
N ARG A 1039 -10.84 24.29 -15.04
CA ARG A 1039 -11.58 25.32 -15.79
C ARG A 1039 -12.75 25.92 -15.01
N ASP A 1040 -13.36 25.15 -14.12
CA ASP A 1040 -14.41 25.64 -13.21
C ASP A 1040 -13.95 26.82 -12.34
N LEU A 1041 -12.64 26.96 -12.10
CA LEU A 1041 -12.07 28.13 -11.42
C LEU A 1041 -12.05 29.40 -12.29
N TYR A 1042 -12.22 29.28 -13.61
CA TYR A 1042 -11.98 30.33 -14.61
C TYR A 1042 -13.16 30.64 -15.53
N ASN A 1043 -14.25 29.88 -15.47
CA ASN A 1043 -15.49 30.28 -16.14
C ASN A 1043 -15.94 31.66 -15.59
N SER A 1044 -16.86 32.37 -16.26
CA SER A 1044 -17.22 33.80 -15.99
C SER A 1044 -17.71 34.14 -14.56
N GLN A 1045 -17.65 33.18 -13.63
CA GLN A 1045 -17.99 33.20 -12.23
C GLN A 1045 -16.99 32.28 -11.49
N MET A 1046 -15.85 32.78 -10.96
CA MET A 1046 -15.03 32.05 -9.94
C MET A 1046 -15.89 31.51 -8.76
N SER A 1047 -17.06 32.11 -8.59
CA SER A 1047 -18.16 31.84 -7.68
C SER A 1047 -19.33 32.74 -8.13
N HIS A 1048 -20.56 32.49 -7.66
CA HIS A 1048 -21.67 33.48 -7.72
C HIS A 1048 -21.30 34.84 -7.06
N SER A 1049 -20.20 34.88 -6.30
CA SER A 1049 -19.65 36.06 -5.61
C SER A 1049 -18.39 36.66 -6.27
N SER A 1050 -18.16 36.39 -7.57
CA SER A 1050 -16.97 36.90 -8.26
C SER A 1050 -17.03 38.40 -8.50
N ALA A 1051 -15.90 39.08 -8.32
CA ALA A 1051 -15.74 40.48 -8.66
C ALA A 1051 -14.50 40.71 -9.54
N GLU A 1052 -14.61 41.64 -10.47
CA GLU A 1052 -13.47 42.20 -11.20
C GLU A 1052 -12.96 43.40 -10.43
N VAL A 1053 -11.69 43.40 -10.06
CA VAL A 1053 -11.04 44.52 -9.39
C VAL A 1053 -10.07 45.19 -10.35
N THR A 1054 -10.17 46.50 -10.46
CA THR A 1054 -9.20 47.35 -11.16
C THR A 1054 -8.37 48.08 -10.12
N TYR A 1055 -7.05 47.91 -10.16
CA TYR A 1055 -6.16 48.48 -9.15
C TYR A 1055 -4.90 49.07 -9.78
N ARG A 1056 -4.25 50.00 -9.07
CA ARG A 1056 -2.98 50.60 -9.47
C ARG A 1056 -2.04 50.72 -8.27
N PRO A 1057 -0.91 50.00 -8.24
CA PRO A 1057 0.10 50.17 -7.20
C PRO A 1057 0.72 51.58 -7.22
N GLU A 1058 1.14 52.07 -6.05
CA GLU A 1058 1.81 53.36 -5.90
C GLU A 1058 3.24 53.33 -6.46
N GLY A 1059 3.60 54.31 -7.30
CA GLY A 1059 4.94 54.43 -7.89
C GLY A 1059 4.97 55.01 -9.32
N PRO A 1060 6.09 55.60 -9.76
CA PRO A 1060 6.21 56.18 -11.09
C PRO A 1060 6.16 55.09 -12.18
N GLY A 1061 5.28 55.25 -13.17
CA GLY A 1061 5.15 54.34 -14.32
C GLY A 1061 4.16 53.18 -14.17
N HIS A 1062 3.49 53.04 -13.02
CA HIS A 1062 2.45 52.02 -12.83
C HIS A 1062 1.13 52.40 -13.52
N ARG A 1063 0.66 51.54 -14.44
CA ARG A 1063 -0.66 51.65 -15.10
C ARG A 1063 -1.73 50.91 -14.30
N ALA A 1064 -3.00 51.22 -14.55
CA ALA A 1064 -4.13 50.45 -14.03
C ALA A 1064 -4.07 48.99 -14.53
N ARG A 1065 -4.41 48.06 -13.64
CA ARG A 1065 -4.33 46.60 -13.83
C ARG A 1065 -5.62 45.97 -13.35
N THR A 1066 -5.93 44.77 -13.84
CA THR A 1066 -7.14 44.03 -13.50
C THR A 1066 -6.79 42.71 -12.84
N ALA A 1067 -7.65 42.30 -11.90
CA ALA A 1067 -7.67 40.95 -11.35
C ALA A 1067 -9.12 40.51 -11.13
N ARG A 1068 -9.34 39.20 -11.09
CA ARG A 1068 -10.64 38.60 -10.72
C ARG A 1068 -10.52 37.95 -9.37
N VAL A 1069 -11.53 38.12 -8.52
CA VAL A 1069 -11.48 37.69 -7.12
C VAL A 1069 -12.77 36.99 -6.73
N ASP A 1070 -12.65 35.88 -6.01
CA ASP A 1070 -13.73 35.19 -5.31
C ASP A 1070 -13.89 35.78 -3.90
N LEU A 1071 -14.94 36.59 -3.71
CA LEU A 1071 -15.19 37.29 -2.45
C LEU A 1071 -15.48 36.36 -1.27
N SER A 1072 -15.86 35.10 -1.53
CA SER A 1072 -16.05 34.11 -0.46
C SER A 1072 -14.72 33.68 0.19
N ARG A 1073 -13.60 33.83 -0.53
CA ARG A 1073 -12.24 33.50 -0.04
C ARG A 1073 -11.42 34.73 0.31
N ILE A 1074 -11.59 35.81 -0.44
CA ILE A 1074 -10.93 37.08 -0.20
C ILE A 1074 -12.03 38.14 0.00
N PRO A 1075 -12.58 38.25 1.23
CA PRO A 1075 -13.68 39.18 1.51
C PRO A 1075 -13.29 40.65 1.31
N ASP A 1076 -12.02 40.97 1.51
CA ASP A 1076 -11.44 42.30 1.30
C ASP A 1076 -10.26 42.23 0.31
N PRO A 1077 -10.53 42.35 -1.00
CA PRO A 1077 -9.50 42.29 -2.03
C PRO A 1077 -8.53 43.49 -1.98
N GLU A 1078 -8.98 44.65 -1.52
CA GLU A 1078 -8.17 45.86 -1.44
C GLU A 1078 -7.08 45.69 -0.38
N ALA A 1079 -7.45 45.25 0.83
CA ALA A 1079 -6.49 44.93 1.88
C ALA A 1079 -5.56 43.78 1.46
N TRP A 1080 -6.09 42.75 0.77
CA TRP A 1080 -5.28 41.63 0.28
C TRP A 1080 -4.19 42.07 -0.68
N LEU A 1081 -4.54 42.90 -1.68
CA LEU A 1081 -3.59 43.42 -2.67
C LEU A 1081 -2.61 44.39 -2.02
N THR A 1082 -3.09 45.28 -1.14
CA THR A 1082 -2.23 46.25 -0.44
C THR A 1082 -1.15 45.57 0.40
N ASN A 1083 -1.50 44.48 1.09
CA ASN A 1083 -0.55 43.72 1.91
C ASN A 1083 0.56 43.04 1.10
N ARG A 1084 0.32 42.72 -0.18
CA ARG A 1084 1.28 42.00 -1.04
C ARG A 1084 2.03 42.90 -2.03
N LEU A 1085 1.39 43.96 -2.52
CA LEU A 1085 1.93 44.86 -3.52
C LEU A 1085 2.39 46.21 -2.94
N GLY A 1086 2.06 46.50 -1.68
CA GLY A 1086 2.22 47.83 -1.08
C GLY A 1086 1.00 48.74 -1.33
N PRO A 1087 1.07 50.02 -0.94
CA PRO A 1087 -0.04 50.96 -1.08
C PRO A 1087 -0.58 51.04 -2.52
N LEU A 1088 -1.90 51.14 -2.66
CA LEU A 1088 -2.58 51.28 -3.95
C LEU A 1088 -2.96 52.75 -4.16
N ALA A 1089 -2.58 53.31 -5.32
CA ALA A 1089 -2.93 54.66 -5.73
C ALA A 1089 -4.37 54.79 -6.27
N SER A 1090 -5.02 53.66 -6.61
CA SER A 1090 -6.45 53.58 -6.93
C SER A 1090 -6.92 52.13 -6.87
N PHE A 1091 -8.14 51.90 -6.38
CA PHE A 1091 -8.81 50.60 -6.35
C PHE A 1091 -10.31 50.78 -6.68
N GLU A 1092 -10.82 49.96 -7.59
CA GLU A 1092 -12.24 49.89 -7.97
C GLU A 1092 -12.66 48.43 -8.07
N MET A 1093 -13.86 48.09 -7.59
CA MET A 1093 -14.40 46.73 -7.65
C MET A 1093 -15.76 46.72 -8.36
N ARG A 1094 -15.95 45.79 -9.29
CA ARG A 1094 -17.20 45.55 -10.01
C ARG A 1094 -17.66 44.11 -9.79
N SER A 1095 -18.84 43.92 -9.19
CA SER A 1095 -19.43 42.59 -9.03
C SER A 1095 -19.91 42.04 -10.38
N ILE A 1096 -19.59 40.78 -10.65
CA ILE A 1096 -20.01 40.05 -11.85
C ILE A 1096 -21.17 39.12 -11.43
N ALA A 1097 -22.33 39.69 -11.08
CA ALA A 1097 -23.47 38.88 -10.63
C ALA A 1097 -24.06 38.06 -11.79
N GLY A 1098 -24.13 36.73 -11.61
CA GLY A 1098 -24.92 35.84 -12.47
C GLY A 1098 -26.40 35.94 -12.13
N SER A 1099 -27.23 36.14 -13.16
CA SER A 1099 -28.70 36.17 -13.06
C SER A 1099 -29.28 34.82 -12.60
N GLY A 1100 -29.84 34.78 -11.39
CA GLY A 1100 -30.67 33.68 -10.88
C GLY A 1100 -31.32 34.09 -9.55
N SER A 1101 -32.64 34.21 -9.54
CA SER A 1101 -33.45 34.74 -8.43
C SER A 1101 -33.41 33.86 -7.17
N ASP A 1102 -32.97 34.46 -6.06
CA ASP A 1102 -33.63 34.35 -4.75
C ASP A 1102 -33.12 35.50 -3.88
N ALA A 1103 -33.97 36.51 -3.67
CA ALA A 1103 -33.64 37.65 -2.81
C ALA A 1103 -33.56 37.17 -1.34
N PRO A 1104 -32.48 37.47 -0.60
CA PRO A 1104 -32.40 37.12 0.81
C PRO A 1104 -33.40 37.95 1.62
N ASP A 1105 -34.15 37.28 2.50
CA ASP A 1105 -35.07 37.89 3.46
C ASP A 1105 -34.37 39.02 4.25
N PRO A 1106 -34.84 40.28 4.17
CA PRO A 1106 -34.22 41.42 4.85
C PRO A 1106 -34.17 41.26 6.37
N ALA A 1107 -34.98 40.38 6.95
CA ALA A 1107 -34.92 40.06 8.38
C ALA A 1107 -33.70 39.21 8.79
N ALA A 1108 -33.12 38.43 7.87
CA ALA A 1108 -31.94 37.60 8.13
C ALA A 1108 -30.63 38.41 8.07
N ALA A 1109 -30.53 39.37 7.14
CA ALA A 1109 -29.40 40.29 7.03
C ALA A 1109 -29.23 41.14 8.30
N ALA A 1110 -30.34 41.68 8.83
CA ALA A 1110 -30.32 42.44 10.08
C ALA A 1110 -29.88 41.60 11.29
N ARG A 1111 -30.23 40.31 11.35
CA ARG A 1111 -29.77 39.40 12.42
C ARG A 1111 -28.28 39.08 12.31
N LEU A 1112 -27.77 38.91 11.10
CA LEU A 1112 -26.34 38.68 10.82
C LEU A 1112 -25.49 39.90 11.17
N ASP A 1113 -25.92 41.11 10.83
CA ASP A 1113 -25.22 42.34 11.23
C ASP A 1113 -25.21 42.54 12.75
N THR A 1114 -26.31 42.18 13.41
CA THR A 1114 -26.40 42.24 14.89
C THR A 1114 -25.47 41.20 15.53
N LEU A 1115 -25.37 40.00 14.96
CA LEU A 1115 -24.49 38.93 15.45
C LEU A 1115 -23.01 39.26 15.19
N ALA A 1116 -22.69 39.79 14.00
CA ALA A 1116 -21.35 40.24 13.63
C ALA A 1116 -20.89 41.38 14.53
N SER A 1117 -21.77 42.35 14.82
CA SER A 1117 -21.47 43.44 15.76
C SER A 1117 -21.17 42.93 17.17
N ARG A 1118 -21.92 41.92 17.64
CA ARG A 1118 -21.69 41.29 18.96
C ARG A 1118 -20.40 40.46 19.00
N LEU A 1119 -20.08 39.74 17.93
CA LEU A 1119 -18.84 38.96 17.82
C LEU A 1119 -17.62 39.87 17.76
N THR A 1120 -17.69 40.97 17.00
CA THR A 1120 -16.63 41.97 16.92
C THR A 1120 -16.40 42.64 18.28
N ALA A 1121 -17.47 43.01 19.01
CA ALA A 1121 -17.37 43.58 20.35
C ALA A 1121 -16.77 42.57 21.36
N SER A 1122 -17.19 41.30 21.29
CA SER A 1122 -16.65 40.23 22.15
C SER A 1122 -15.16 39.96 21.85
N MET A 1123 -14.78 39.94 20.57
CA MET A 1123 -13.41 39.70 20.15
C MET A 1123 -12.49 40.88 20.49
N GLN A 1124 -12.99 42.11 20.37
CA GLN A 1124 -12.29 43.31 20.86
C GLN A 1124 -12.09 43.29 22.37
N ALA A 1125 -13.08 42.84 23.15
CA ALA A 1125 -12.96 42.68 24.60
C ALA A 1125 -11.91 41.63 24.99
N VAL A 1126 -11.88 40.48 24.29
CA VAL A 1126 -10.87 39.43 24.51
C VAL A 1126 -9.46 39.91 24.14
N LEU A 1127 -9.31 40.64 23.04
CA LEU A 1127 -8.03 41.20 22.62
C LEU A 1127 -7.54 42.28 23.59
N ALA A 1128 -8.45 43.13 24.11
CA ALA A 1128 -8.12 44.11 25.14
C ALA A 1128 -7.67 43.44 26.45
N ALA A 1129 -8.35 42.37 26.89
CA ALA A 1129 -7.96 41.61 28.07
C ALA A 1129 -6.58 40.92 27.90
N ARG A 1130 -6.31 40.36 26.72
CA ARG A 1130 -4.99 39.77 26.40
C ARG A 1130 -3.88 40.83 26.37
N ARG A 1131 -4.16 42.01 25.84
CA ARG A 1131 -3.20 43.12 25.80
C ARG A 1131 -2.86 43.63 27.20
N ALA A 1132 -3.87 43.80 28.06
CA ALA A 1132 -3.67 44.16 29.46
C ALA A 1132 -2.86 43.09 30.22
N ALA A 1133 -3.09 41.80 29.95
CA ALA A 1133 -2.32 40.72 30.54
C ALA A 1133 -0.84 40.72 30.09
N LEU A 1134 -0.59 41.01 28.81
CA LEU A 1134 0.78 41.13 28.27
C LEU A 1134 1.51 42.36 28.82
N GLU A 1135 0.83 43.50 28.96
CA GLU A 1135 1.41 44.70 29.58
C GLU A 1135 1.74 44.46 31.05
N ALA A 1136 0.87 43.78 31.80
CA ALA A 1136 1.14 43.37 33.18
C ALA A 1136 2.33 42.41 33.29
N LEU A 1137 2.48 41.48 32.33
CA LEU A 1137 3.62 40.56 32.28
C LEU A 1137 4.93 41.31 31.97
N SER A 1138 4.88 42.25 31.02
CA SER A 1138 6.03 43.10 30.66
C SER A 1138 6.50 43.95 31.84
N ALA A 1139 5.56 44.56 32.58
CA ALA A 1139 5.87 45.33 33.79
C ALA A 1139 6.52 44.47 34.88
N ARG A 1140 6.08 43.21 35.05
CA ARG A 1140 6.69 42.26 36.00
C ARG A 1140 8.09 41.81 35.55
N LEU A 1141 8.32 41.68 34.25
CA LEU A 1141 9.61 41.35 33.66
C LEU A 1141 10.62 42.50 33.79
N ASP A 1142 10.17 43.75 33.63
CA ASP A 1142 11.03 44.92 33.85
C ASP A 1142 11.35 45.14 35.33
N ALA A 1143 10.41 44.84 36.23
CA ALA A 1143 10.66 44.85 37.68
C ALA A 1143 11.61 43.73 38.14
N ALA A 1144 11.75 42.65 37.36
CA ALA A 1144 12.61 41.51 37.67
C ALA A 1144 14.05 41.64 37.13
N LYS A 1145 14.40 42.74 36.45
CA LYS A 1145 15.78 42.96 35.97
C LYS A 1145 16.70 43.35 37.15
N PRO A 1146 17.75 42.57 37.45
CA PRO A 1146 18.67 42.90 38.55
C PRO A 1146 19.59 44.07 38.16
N ALA A 1147 19.81 44.99 39.11
CA ALA A 1147 20.69 46.14 38.95
C ALA A 1147 22.14 45.71 38.70
N ALA A 1148 22.79 46.37 37.74
CA ALA A 1148 24.12 46.05 37.25
C ALA A 1148 25.20 46.03 38.36
N LEU A 1149 25.81 44.86 38.57
CA LEU A 1149 27.00 44.69 39.39
C LEU A 1149 28.23 45.24 38.64
N ARG A 1150 28.87 46.23 39.27
CA ARG A 1150 30.18 46.76 38.87
C ARG A 1150 31.23 45.64 38.94
N ARG A 1151 32.06 45.57 37.90
CA ARG A 1151 33.22 44.69 37.80
C ARG A 1151 34.19 44.90 38.98
N THR A 1152 34.56 43.83 39.66
CA THR A 1152 35.84 43.70 40.36
C THR A 1152 36.50 42.36 40.01
N HIS A 1153 37.83 42.42 39.96
CA HIS A 1153 38.80 41.44 39.47
C HIS A 1153 38.59 39.97 39.83
N HIS A 1154 38.97 39.11 38.87
CA HIS A 1154 39.32 37.69 39.08
C HIS A 1154 40.42 37.51 40.14
N PRO A 1155 40.38 36.38 40.86
CA PRO A 1155 41.37 35.33 40.61
C PRO A 1155 40.75 33.94 40.36
N GLN A 1156 41.56 33.06 39.77
CA GLN A 1156 41.29 31.65 39.43
C GLN A 1156 41.45 30.70 40.68
N PRO A 1157 41.63 29.36 40.54
CA PRO A 1157 40.61 28.32 40.32
C PRO A 1157 40.78 27.09 41.26
N GLU A 1158 39.74 26.50 41.85
CA GLU A 1158 39.81 25.14 42.46
C GLU A 1158 38.43 24.49 42.26
N GLU A 1159 38.29 23.43 41.45
CA GLU A 1159 38.48 22.00 41.75
C GLU A 1159 37.37 21.40 42.65
N GLU A 1160 36.94 20.17 42.33
CA GLU A 1160 35.99 19.31 43.06
C GLU A 1160 34.48 19.65 42.94
N THR A 1161 33.48 18.75 42.89
CA THR A 1161 33.29 17.30 42.69
C THR A 1161 31.78 17.09 42.45
N GLU A 1162 31.44 16.00 41.75
CA GLU A 1162 30.16 15.26 41.66
C GLU A 1162 28.85 15.78 42.30
N ALA A 1163 27.79 15.84 41.47
CA ALA A 1163 26.50 15.14 41.65
C ALA A 1163 25.65 15.20 40.36
#